data_AF-A0A4Y7RY58-F1
#
_entry.id   AF-A0A4Y7RY58-F1
#
_cell.length_a   1.000
_cell.length_b   1.000
_cell.length_c   1.000
_cell.angle_alpha   90.00
_cell.angle_beta   90.00
_cell.angle_gamma   90.00
#
_symmetry.space_group_name_H-M   'P 1'
#
loop_
_entity.id
_entity.type
_entity.pdbx_description
1 polymer ?
#
loop_
_entity_poly.entity_id
_entity_poly.type
_entity_poly.pdbx_seq_one_letter_code
_entity_poly.pdbx_strand_id
1 'polypeptide(L)'
;MKERHDFKPLLTGMNRFIQDYIANRGFAYYKQGLVEDVRIKEPWIHATVLGNYGDYKVQVHMTDFSKSRCGCPYDDYCKHMAAVVYYVTRECAEQPDCDEPAGFSRAGASDEADTSETLEQQPVRQPDNDLQQLLRNMEKDDLLETITRLVEIEPSTEETLRLILTERERNVNLHSDRIRRMGLYSSLAYYQKEFPAILKQCESLFSEIETSDEDDDNSYGDGRYYDDYTNMTEWDFTKGLEILHRYGEELLKLVTVEHYISGTVGLLVAAIELEDWIAKYDDEYGESELVDFCSEFEDYLWEALERVREYQLHDQQAQTFLQELIDWIVFQCKKLDDLSAWISVLNNCIPDKRYLWHLKERIIKLDKDFLQSTRLADEKHRSILVSWWVELCLSLGLEEEAKQTAGIVEGSSQPEATVAYSFVRYYEDLERWPDAIVAMHTILNTRAMIHPHDYQRIIRLYEKTGNMQGMKDWYEKWFLFYPDFDLFKRNAALIKYDADKEAKIQRWLEHLEQKKEYILLISIYLNHQVDIDKAWSVFVKHKARIQVDEPVLIKLFKTMKEDAPEKLIPVYRELALNNISNKNRPAYARAARWMKELREVCRLSGNEEMWTAFHSKIMTEYRRFRALMEEIRTAGIG
;
A
#
# COMPACT_ATOMS: atom_id res chain seq x y z
N MET A 1 7.37 -25.54 29.08
CA MET A 1 6.34 -24.52 28.76
C MET A 1 7.06 -23.19 28.65
N LYS A 2 7.33 -22.70 27.44
CA LYS A 2 7.76 -21.31 27.23
C LYS A 2 6.48 -20.52 26.94
N GLU A 3 6.20 -19.53 27.77
CA GLU A 3 5.05 -18.64 27.62
C GLU A 3 5.08 -17.99 26.24
N ARG A 4 3.97 -18.07 25.50
CA ARG A 4 3.79 -17.35 24.23
C ARG A 4 3.46 -15.91 24.60
N HIS A 5 4.46 -15.03 24.53
CA HIS A 5 4.24 -13.59 24.72
C HIS A 5 3.69 -12.99 23.42
N ASP A 6 2.63 -12.18 23.50
CA ASP A 6 2.13 -11.40 22.37
C ASP A 6 2.96 -10.11 22.22
N PHE A 7 3.72 -10.02 21.12
CA PHE A 7 4.59 -8.88 20.83
C PHE A 7 3.96 -7.88 19.83
N LYS A 8 2.70 -8.06 19.41
CA LYS A 8 2.01 -7.08 18.54
C LYS A 8 1.95 -5.66 19.14
N PRO A 9 1.68 -5.47 20.45
CA PRO A 9 1.70 -4.13 21.06
C PRO A 9 3.08 -3.45 20.96
N LEU A 10 4.16 -4.24 20.89
CA LEU A 10 5.53 -3.75 20.78
C LEU A 10 5.80 -3.07 19.42
N LEU A 11 5.28 -3.65 18.33
CA LEU A 11 5.39 -3.11 16.98
C LEU A 11 4.59 -1.82 16.82
N THR A 12 3.35 -1.81 17.33
CA THR A 12 2.51 -0.60 17.33
C THR A 12 3.14 0.51 18.18
N GLY A 13 3.69 0.16 19.36
CA GLY A 13 4.43 1.09 20.20
C GLY A 13 5.67 1.65 19.50
N MET A 14 6.49 0.78 18.90
CA MET A 14 7.67 1.20 18.17
C MET A 14 7.33 2.18 17.04
N ASN A 15 6.34 1.88 16.19
CA ASN A 15 5.98 2.74 15.06
C ASN A 15 5.38 4.09 15.51
N ARG A 16 4.81 4.16 16.72
CA ARG A 16 4.31 5.40 17.30
C ARG A 16 5.42 6.32 17.83
N PHE A 17 6.49 5.74 18.37
CA PHE A 17 7.56 6.50 19.04
C PHE A 17 8.84 6.65 18.20
N ILE A 18 9.07 5.76 17.22
CA ILE A 18 10.25 5.77 16.34
C ILE A 18 9.85 6.21 14.94
N GLN A 19 10.45 7.29 14.46
CA GLN A 19 10.27 7.78 13.07
C GLN A 19 10.69 6.71 12.04
N ASP A 20 9.96 6.63 10.93
CA ASP A 20 10.12 5.55 9.93
C ASP A 20 11.54 5.38 9.39
N TYR A 21 12.26 6.47 9.10
CA TYR A 21 13.65 6.36 8.62
C TYR A 21 14.63 5.86 9.71
N ILE A 22 14.29 6.01 11.01
CA ILE A 22 15.04 5.42 12.12
C ILE A 22 14.68 3.94 12.27
N ALA A 23 13.39 3.60 12.16
CA ALA A 23 12.89 2.23 12.19
C ALA A 23 13.48 1.39 11.04
N ASN A 24 13.51 1.92 9.82
CA ASN A 24 14.11 1.28 8.64
C ASN A 24 15.61 0.97 8.84
N ARG A 25 16.36 1.87 9.48
CA ARG A 25 17.76 1.61 9.86
C ARG A 25 17.87 0.53 10.93
N GLY A 26 16.93 0.49 11.88
CA GLY A 26 16.85 -0.59 12.88
C GLY A 26 16.53 -1.94 12.25
N PHE A 27 15.66 -1.96 11.23
CA PHE A 27 15.36 -3.17 10.47
C PHE A 27 16.59 -3.72 9.74
N ALA A 28 17.43 -2.85 9.18
CA ALA A 28 18.72 -3.26 8.59
C ALA A 28 19.65 -3.90 9.63
N TYR A 29 19.71 -3.36 10.86
CA TYR A 29 20.52 -3.92 11.94
C TYR A 29 20.01 -5.32 12.37
N TYR A 30 18.69 -5.51 12.42
CA TYR A 30 18.09 -6.82 12.64
C TYR A 30 18.45 -7.81 11.52
N LYS A 31 18.20 -7.46 10.25
CA LYS A 31 18.47 -8.34 9.09
C LYS A 31 19.94 -8.78 8.99
N GLN A 32 20.86 -7.94 9.44
CA GLN A 32 22.30 -8.20 9.41
C GLN A 32 22.79 -9.02 10.61
N GLY A 33 21.90 -9.44 11.52
CA GLY A 33 22.21 -10.31 12.65
C GLY A 33 23.13 -9.66 13.67
N LEU A 34 22.85 -8.39 14.01
CA LEU A 34 23.64 -7.56 14.93
C LEU A 34 23.04 -7.47 16.35
N VAL A 35 21.93 -8.16 16.57
CA VAL A 35 21.27 -8.25 17.88
C VAL A 35 21.75 -9.54 18.54
N GLU A 36 22.41 -9.40 19.68
CA GLU A 36 23.06 -10.47 20.44
C GLU A 36 22.57 -10.51 21.90
N ASP A 37 22.75 -11.63 22.59
CA ASP A 37 22.41 -11.84 24.02
C ASP A 37 21.00 -11.37 24.41
N VAL A 38 20.00 -11.78 23.63
CA VAL A 38 18.59 -11.43 23.90
C VAL A 38 18.05 -12.24 25.07
N ARG A 39 17.62 -11.55 26.12
CA ARG A 39 17.04 -12.13 27.33
C ARG A 39 15.72 -11.45 27.65
N ILE A 40 14.66 -12.25 27.64
CA ILE A 40 13.32 -11.80 28.00
C ILE A 40 13.16 -12.04 29.51
N LYS A 41 12.94 -10.97 30.26
CA LYS A 41 12.65 -10.97 31.70
C LYS A 41 11.50 -10.00 31.94
N GLU A 42 10.27 -10.49 31.93
CA GLU A 42 9.09 -9.64 32.03
C GLU A 42 9.17 -8.63 33.19
N PRO A 43 8.77 -7.36 32.98
CA PRO A 43 8.21 -6.79 31.74
C PRO A 43 9.25 -6.24 30.73
N TRP A 44 10.51 -6.67 30.82
CA TRP A 44 11.64 -6.11 30.07
C TRP A 44 12.32 -7.10 29.13
N ILE A 45 12.65 -6.63 27.92
CA ILE A 45 13.52 -7.32 26.96
C ILE A 45 14.88 -6.67 27.03
N HIS A 46 15.90 -7.46 27.36
CA HIS A 46 17.29 -7.03 27.37
C HIS A 46 17.99 -7.60 26.15
N ALA A 47 18.73 -6.78 25.43
CA ALA A 47 19.54 -7.22 24.30
C ALA A 47 20.80 -6.37 24.19
N THR A 48 21.82 -6.92 23.53
CA THR A 48 23.00 -6.18 23.13
C THR A 48 22.95 -5.97 21.63
N VAL A 49 22.92 -4.71 21.19
CA VAL A 49 22.90 -4.38 19.76
C VAL A 49 24.25 -3.82 19.36
N LEU A 50 24.90 -4.45 18.40
CA LEU A 50 26.12 -3.96 17.81
C LEU A 50 25.82 -2.71 16.98
N GLY A 51 26.59 -1.65 17.15
CA GLY A 51 26.39 -0.48 16.34
C GLY A 51 27.60 0.42 16.17
N ASN A 52 27.36 1.52 15.46
CA ASN A 52 28.40 2.40 14.96
C ASN A 52 29.20 3.11 16.04
N TYR A 53 28.90 3.03 17.34
CA TYR A 53 29.75 3.58 18.41
C TYR A 53 30.06 2.59 19.54
N GLY A 54 29.80 1.29 19.35
CA GLY A 54 30.05 0.21 20.32
C GLY A 54 28.85 -0.71 20.51
N ASP A 55 28.96 -1.64 21.46
CA ASP A 55 27.89 -2.55 21.85
C ASP A 55 26.92 -1.81 22.78
N TYR A 56 25.68 -1.66 22.34
CA TYR A 56 24.67 -0.95 23.10
C TYR A 56 23.78 -1.91 23.87
N LYS A 57 23.70 -1.70 25.18
CA LYS A 57 22.70 -2.36 26.01
C LYS A 57 21.36 -1.70 25.75
N VAL A 58 20.43 -2.49 25.22
CA VAL A 58 19.07 -2.07 24.89
C VAL A 58 18.10 -2.77 25.85
N GLN A 59 17.19 -1.99 26.41
CA GLN A 59 16.12 -2.41 27.28
C GLN A 59 14.80 -1.95 26.67
N VAL A 60 13.99 -2.88 26.19
CA VAL A 60 12.67 -2.57 25.63
C VAL A 60 11.60 -3.04 26.61
N HIS A 61 10.67 -2.15 26.95
CA HIS A 61 9.56 -2.49 27.83
C HIS A 61 8.41 -3.08 27.00
N MET A 62 7.86 -4.22 27.43
CA MET A 62 6.97 -5.04 26.59
C MET A 62 5.59 -4.40 26.32
N THR A 63 5.06 -3.62 27.28
CA THR A 63 3.71 -3.04 27.20
C THR A 63 3.69 -1.52 27.07
N ASP A 64 4.82 -0.85 27.28
CA ASP A 64 4.91 0.60 27.34
C ASP A 64 6.24 1.04 26.76
N PHE A 65 6.24 1.22 25.44
CA PHE A 65 7.46 1.47 24.69
C PHE A 65 8.17 2.77 25.13
N SER A 66 7.44 3.72 25.73
CA SER A 66 8.01 4.98 26.21
C SER A 66 9.07 4.82 27.31
N LYS A 67 9.00 3.69 28.04
CA LYS A 67 9.98 3.34 29.09
C LYS A 67 11.24 2.69 28.55
N SER A 68 11.31 2.42 27.24
CA SER A 68 12.45 1.75 26.61
C SER A 68 13.69 2.63 26.67
N ARG A 69 14.85 2.00 26.89
CA ARG A 69 16.14 2.68 27.04
C ARG A 69 17.20 2.01 26.20
N CYS A 70 18.09 2.81 25.64
CA CYS A 70 19.24 2.34 24.90
C CYS A 70 20.47 3.10 25.40
N GLY A 71 21.56 2.38 25.66
CA GLY A 71 22.84 2.99 26.05
C GLY A 71 23.58 3.70 24.90
N CYS A 72 22.89 4.15 23.85
CA CYS A 72 23.51 4.83 22.71
C CYS A 72 23.52 6.34 22.91
N PRO A 73 24.43 7.10 22.27
CA PRO A 73 24.55 8.56 22.41
C PRO A 73 23.43 9.35 21.71
N TYR A 74 22.36 8.67 21.30
CA TYR A 74 21.18 9.30 20.74
C TYR A 74 20.19 9.48 21.90
N ASP A 75 19.83 10.73 22.18
CA ASP A 75 19.05 11.11 23.37
C ASP A 75 17.56 10.73 23.29
N ASP A 76 17.14 10.10 22.20
CA ASP A 76 15.75 9.72 21.91
C ASP A 76 15.63 8.26 21.44
N TYR A 77 14.45 7.84 20.97
CA TYR A 77 14.23 6.48 20.48
C TYR A 77 15.08 6.19 19.23
N CYS A 78 15.90 5.14 19.33
CA CYS A 78 16.96 4.91 18.37
C CYS A 78 16.74 3.63 17.54
N LYS A 79 17.47 3.54 16.43
CA LYS A 79 17.50 2.36 15.55
C LYS A 79 17.83 1.05 16.28
N HIS A 80 18.58 1.09 17.38
CA HIS A 80 18.93 -0.12 18.13
C HIS A 80 17.71 -0.68 18.89
N MET A 81 16.85 0.18 19.44
CA MET A 81 15.57 -0.25 20.02
C MET A 81 14.70 -0.91 18.97
N ALA A 82 14.59 -0.29 17.79
CA ALA A 82 13.85 -0.87 16.67
C ALA A 82 14.43 -2.23 16.23
N ALA A 83 15.75 -2.38 16.18
CA ALA A 83 16.40 -3.65 15.85
C ALA A 83 16.02 -4.78 16.82
N VAL A 84 15.95 -4.50 18.12
CA VAL A 84 15.52 -5.48 19.14
C VAL A 84 14.05 -5.85 18.96
N VAL A 85 13.17 -4.87 18.71
CA VAL A 85 11.75 -5.11 18.45
C VAL A 85 11.56 -6.01 17.23
N TYR A 86 12.25 -5.72 16.12
CA TYR A 86 12.19 -6.58 14.93
C TYR A 86 12.74 -7.98 15.19
N TYR A 87 13.79 -8.11 16.00
CA TYR A 87 14.34 -9.40 16.40
C TYR A 87 13.29 -10.26 17.12
N VAL A 88 12.68 -9.75 18.20
CA VAL A 88 11.71 -10.54 18.97
C VAL A 88 10.39 -10.79 18.24
N THR A 89 9.98 -9.89 17.35
CA THR A 89 8.71 -10.03 16.63
C THR A 89 8.79 -10.95 15.42
N ARG A 90 9.97 -11.09 14.80
CA ARG A 90 10.16 -11.92 13.59
C ARG A 90 10.81 -13.27 13.86
N GLU A 91 11.72 -13.41 14.82
CA GLU A 91 12.29 -14.72 15.20
C GLU A 91 11.28 -15.60 15.97
N CYS A 92 10.35 -15.01 16.72
CA CYS A 92 9.28 -15.78 17.38
C CYS A 92 8.15 -16.22 16.44
N ALA A 93 8.13 -15.75 15.19
CA ALA A 93 7.18 -16.20 14.17
C ALA A 93 7.65 -17.47 13.43
N GLU A 94 8.92 -17.87 13.57
CA GLU A 94 9.52 -18.99 12.81
C GLU A 94 9.72 -20.29 13.63
N GLN A 95 9.00 -20.48 14.75
CA GLN A 95 8.91 -21.81 15.39
C GLN A 95 7.63 -22.55 14.97
N PRO A 96 7.73 -23.69 14.26
CA PRO A 96 6.58 -24.50 13.87
C PRO A 96 6.15 -25.47 14.98
N ASP A 97 4.91 -25.98 14.82
CA ASP A 97 4.20 -27.06 15.52
C ASP A 97 3.24 -26.64 16.66
N CYS A 98 2.01 -27.13 16.78
CA CYS A 98 1.02 -27.76 15.90
C CYS A 98 -0.31 -27.83 16.70
N ASP A 99 -1.41 -28.06 15.98
CA ASP A 99 -2.71 -28.57 16.43
C ASP A 99 -3.77 -27.60 17.02
N GLU A 100 -4.72 -27.25 16.14
CA GLU A 100 -6.15 -27.08 16.43
C GLU A 100 -6.74 -28.41 17.01
N PRO A 101 -7.87 -28.43 17.76
CA PRO A 101 -9.15 -27.87 17.27
C PRO A 101 -10.22 -27.42 18.28
N ALA A 102 -11.23 -26.72 17.72
CA ALA A 102 -12.67 -26.78 17.97
C ALA A 102 -13.26 -26.47 19.37
N GLY A 103 -14.36 -25.70 19.37
CA GLY A 103 -15.39 -25.86 20.41
C GLY A 103 -16.28 -24.65 20.72
N PHE A 104 -17.39 -24.58 20.00
CA PHE A 104 -18.62 -23.82 20.27
C PHE A 104 -19.11 -23.78 21.74
N SER A 105 -19.83 -22.69 22.06
CA SER A 105 -21.07 -22.60 22.87
C SER A 105 -21.05 -22.08 24.32
N ARG A 106 -21.65 -20.88 24.45
CA ARG A 106 -22.89 -20.53 25.19
C ARG A 106 -23.01 -20.78 26.72
N ALA A 107 -23.32 -19.66 27.40
CA ALA A 107 -24.55 -19.39 28.17
C ALA A 107 -24.49 -19.31 29.71
N GLY A 108 -25.05 -18.18 30.21
CA GLY A 108 -25.75 -18.00 31.48
C GLY A 108 -24.87 -17.88 32.72
N ALA A 109 -25.19 -17.13 33.77
CA ALA A 109 -26.21 -16.12 34.11
C ALA A 109 -25.97 -15.79 35.61
N SER A 110 -26.60 -14.72 36.11
CA SER A 110 -26.79 -14.32 37.52
C SER A 110 -25.57 -13.84 38.31
N ASP A 111 -25.63 -12.82 39.18
CA ASP A 111 -26.65 -11.84 39.57
C ASP A 111 -25.93 -10.72 40.36
N GLU A 112 -26.43 -9.49 40.23
CA GLU A 112 -26.70 -8.44 41.26
C GLU A 112 -25.80 -8.32 42.52
N ALA A 113 -25.45 -7.16 43.10
CA ALA A 113 -25.85 -5.75 42.95
C ALA A 113 -24.91 -4.87 43.82
N ASP A 114 -25.20 -3.56 43.80
CA ASP A 114 -24.82 -2.45 44.68
C ASP A 114 -23.66 -1.51 44.29
N THR A 115 -24.04 -0.50 43.49
CA THR A 115 -24.08 0.96 43.81
C THR A 115 -23.08 1.46 44.86
N SER A 116 -22.32 2.55 44.70
CA SER A 116 -22.48 3.88 44.07
C SER A 116 -21.06 4.51 44.08
N GLU A 117 -20.62 5.50 43.30
CA GLU A 117 -21.19 6.81 42.99
C GLU A 117 -20.14 7.55 42.09
N THR A 118 -20.59 8.15 40.97
CA THR A 118 -20.19 9.47 40.38
C THR A 118 -18.71 9.82 40.14
N LEU A 119 -18.21 10.41 39.04
CA LEU A 119 -18.65 11.23 37.88
C LEU A 119 -17.38 11.23 36.95
N GLU A 120 -17.37 11.27 35.61
CA GLU A 120 -18.00 12.17 34.66
C GLU A 120 -17.73 11.64 33.23
N GLN A 121 -18.76 11.30 32.46
CA GLN A 121 -18.72 11.19 31.00
C GLN A 121 -19.96 11.88 30.43
N GLN A 122 -19.73 12.66 29.38
CA GLN A 122 -20.72 13.48 28.68
C GLN A 122 -21.82 12.60 28.05
N PRO A 123 -23.09 13.06 28.00
CA PRO A 123 -24.18 12.23 27.52
C PRO A 123 -24.28 12.25 25.99
N VAL A 124 -24.27 11.05 25.41
CA VAL A 124 -24.81 10.73 24.09
C VAL A 124 -26.32 11.02 24.13
N ARG A 125 -26.80 11.99 23.36
CA ARG A 125 -28.24 12.28 23.22
C ARG A 125 -28.93 11.18 22.41
N GLN A 126 -29.93 10.53 22.99
CA GLN A 126 -30.91 9.71 22.28
C GLN A 126 -31.90 10.62 21.53
N PRO A 127 -32.48 10.18 20.39
CA PRO A 127 -33.45 10.97 19.64
C PRO A 127 -34.75 11.16 20.44
N ASP A 128 -35.21 12.41 20.48
CA ASP A 128 -36.35 12.89 21.26
C ASP A 128 -37.68 12.38 20.67
N ASN A 129 -38.15 11.23 21.17
CA ASN A 129 -39.35 10.54 20.72
C ASN A 129 -40.65 11.32 21.08
N ASP A 130 -40.57 12.22 22.06
CA ASP A 130 -41.70 13.03 22.57
C ASP A 130 -42.14 14.09 21.55
N LEU A 131 -41.20 14.75 20.87
CA LEU A 131 -41.50 15.76 19.84
C LEU A 131 -42.23 15.14 18.65
N GLN A 132 -41.78 13.97 18.18
CA GLN A 132 -42.44 13.27 17.08
C GLN A 132 -43.87 12.87 17.43
N GLN A 133 -44.12 12.46 18.67
CA GLN A 133 -45.45 12.07 19.13
C GLN A 133 -46.39 13.28 19.29
N LEU A 134 -45.87 14.42 19.72
CA LEU A 134 -46.61 15.69 19.78
C LEU A 134 -47.02 16.17 18.38
N LEU A 135 -46.08 16.18 17.43
CA LEU A 135 -46.35 16.59 16.04
C LEU A 135 -47.39 15.69 15.35
N ARG A 136 -47.44 14.39 15.67
CA ARG A 136 -48.44 13.45 15.13
C ARG A 136 -49.85 13.70 15.66
N ASN A 137 -49.99 14.29 16.84
CA ASN A 137 -51.27 14.52 17.50
C ASN A 137 -51.85 15.93 17.22
N MET A 138 -51.10 16.80 16.53
CA MET A 138 -51.53 18.15 16.19
C MET A 138 -52.48 18.17 14.98
N GLU A 139 -53.44 19.10 15.00
CA GLU A 139 -54.27 19.38 13.83
C GLU A 139 -53.47 20.13 12.76
N LYS A 140 -53.93 20.07 11.50
CA LYS A 140 -53.20 20.63 10.34
C LYS A 140 -52.92 22.13 10.50
N ASP A 141 -53.89 22.89 11.02
CA ASP A 141 -53.78 24.34 11.16
C ASP A 141 -52.80 24.73 12.28
N ASP A 142 -52.78 23.97 13.39
CA ASP A 142 -51.81 24.16 14.49
C ASP A 142 -50.38 23.83 14.04
N LEU A 143 -50.22 22.81 13.19
CA LEU A 143 -48.93 22.43 12.62
C LEU A 143 -48.42 23.51 11.65
N LEU A 144 -49.32 24.10 10.85
CA LEU A 144 -49.01 25.22 9.96
C LEU A 144 -48.59 26.47 10.74
N GLU A 145 -49.29 26.80 11.82
CA GLU A 145 -48.92 27.91 12.70
C GLU A 145 -47.54 27.68 13.35
N THR A 146 -47.27 26.45 13.78
CA THR A 146 -46.00 26.09 14.42
C THR A 146 -44.82 26.18 13.44
N ILE A 147 -44.99 25.69 12.20
CA ILE A 147 -43.98 25.83 11.15
C ILE A 147 -43.78 27.31 10.78
N THR A 148 -44.86 28.09 10.73
CA THR A 148 -44.79 29.53 10.43
C THR A 148 -44.00 30.27 11.51
N ARG A 149 -44.25 29.98 12.80
CA ARG A 149 -43.47 30.53 13.91
C ARG A 149 -42.01 30.09 13.88
N LEU A 150 -41.72 28.86 13.46
CA LEU A 150 -40.34 28.37 13.32
C LEU A 150 -39.59 29.18 12.25
N VAL A 151 -40.24 29.44 11.11
CA VAL A 151 -39.69 30.27 10.03
C VAL A 151 -39.54 31.74 10.46
N GLU A 152 -40.46 32.27 11.27
CA GLU A 152 -40.34 33.62 11.85
C GLU A 152 -39.17 33.75 12.84
N ILE A 153 -38.87 32.69 13.60
CA ILE A 153 -37.76 32.65 14.57
C ILE A 153 -36.42 32.52 13.85
N GLU A 154 -36.35 31.67 12.82
CA GLU A 154 -35.13 31.39 12.08
C GLU A 154 -35.40 31.36 10.56
N PRO A 155 -35.19 32.50 9.85
CA PRO A 155 -35.51 32.62 8.42
C PRO A 155 -34.75 31.64 7.51
N SER A 156 -33.56 31.17 7.90
CA SER A 156 -32.80 30.13 7.19
C SER A 156 -33.57 28.81 7.07
N THR A 157 -34.52 28.55 7.97
CA THR A 157 -35.36 27.35 7.98
C THR A 157 -36.35 27.33 6.81
N GLU A 158 -36.74 28.48 6.27
CA GLU A 158 -37.68 28.54 5.13
C GLU A 158 -37.12 27.81 3.91
N GLU A 159 -35.85 28.05 3.59
CA GLU A 159 -35.20 27.43 2.44
C GLU A 159 -35.02 25.92 2.67
N THR A 160 -34.63 25.51 3.88
CA THR A 160 -34.57 24.08 4.26
C THR A 160 -35.93 23.40 4.14
N LEU A 161 -37.02 24.05 4.57
CA LEU A 161 -38.39 23.54 4.42
C LEU A 161 -38.79 23.38 2.95
N ARG A 162 -38.47 24.35 2.09
CA ARG A 162 -38.72 24.25 0.64
C ARG A 162 -37.96 23.10 0.01
N LEU A 163 -36.71 22.89 0.38
CA LEU A 163 -35.90 21.76 -0.09
C LEU A 163 -36.55 20.42 0.30
N ILE A 164 -36.91 20.25 1.58
CA ILE A 164 -37.54 19.02 2.09
C ILE A 164 -38.88 18.74 1.41
N LEU A 165 -39.71 19.77 1.20
CA LEU A 165 -41.01 19.61 0.52
C LEU A 165 -40.84 19.24 -0.95
N THR A 166 -39.87 19.87 -1.63
CA THR A 166 -39.55 19.57 -3.03
C THR A 166 -39.02 18.13 -3.18
N GLU A 167 -38.14 17.70 -2.27
CA GLU A 167 -37.64 16.32 -2.20
C GLU A 167 -38.79 15.33 -1.97
N ARG A 168 -39.72 15.64 -1.05
CA ARG A 168 -40.89 14.81 -0.80
C ARG A 168 -41.81 14.67 -2.01
N GLU A 169 -42.10 15.77 -2.70
CA GLU A 169 -42.90 15.73 -3.93
C GLU A 169 -42.21 14.90 -5.03
N ARG A 170 -40.89 15.06 -5.18
CA ARG A 170 -40.08 14.26 -6.10
C ARG A 170 -40.15 12.77 -5.76
N ASN A 171 -39.98 12.40 -4.49
CA ASN A 171 -40.02 11.01 -4.05
C ASN A 171 -41.40 10.37 -4.27
N VAL A 172 -42.48 11.13 -4.05
CA VAL A 172 -43.84 10.68 -4.38
C VAL A 172 -44.00 10.44 -5.88
N ASN A 173 -43.48 11.33 -6.71
CA ASN A 173 -43.52 11.18 -8.17
C ASN A 173 -42.69 9.99 -8.67
N LEU A 174 -41.48 9.80 -8.13
CA LEU A 174 -40.60 8.66 -8.40
C LEU A 174 -41.29 7.32 -8.11
N HIS A 175 -42.02 7.25 -6.99
CA HIS A 175 -42.74 6.04 -6.58
C HIS A 175 -44.12 5.87 -7.23
N SER A 176 -44.49 6.73 -8.19
CA SER A 176 -45.75 6.60 -8.90
C SER A 176 -45.79 5.38 -9.81
N ASP A 177 -46.99 4.80 -9.99
CA ASP A 177 -47.23 3.67 -10.90
C ASP A 177 -46.79 3.97 -12.34
N ARG A 178 -46.81 5.24 -12.74
CA ARG A 178 -46.35 5.68 -14.06
C ARG A 178 -44.86 5.39 -14.21
N ILE A 179 -44.03 5.85 -13.28
CA ILE A 179 -42.56 5.70 -13.34
C ILE A 179 -42.17 4.22 -13.26
N ARG A 180 -42.78 3.48 -12.33
CA ARG A 180 -42.53 2.05 -12.13
C ARG A 180 -42.76 1.18 -13.38
N ARG A 181 -43.66 1.59 -14.28
CA ARG A 181 -44.00 0.84 -15.51
C ARG A 181 -43.21 1.28 -16.75
N MET A 182 -42.28 2.23 -16.61
CA MET A 182 -41.52 2.73 -17.75
C MET A 182 -40.48 1.71 -18.22
N GLY A 183 -40.40 1.51 -19.54
CA GLY A 183 -39.32 0.77 -20.18
C GLY A 183 -38.03 1.59 -20.28
N LEU A 184 -36.98 1.01 -20.87
CA LEU A 184 -35.66 1.62 -21.01
C LEU A 184 -35.72 3.03 -21.61
N TYR A 185 -36.20 3.16 -22.85
CA TYR A 185 -36.19 4.45 -23.58
C TYR A 185 -37.07 5.53 -22.95
N SER A 186 -38.22 5.14 -22.41
CA SER A 186 -39.07 6.09 -21.70
C SER A 186 -38.39 6.58 -20.43
N SER A 187 -37.72 5.70 -19.68
CA SER A 187 -37.00 6.06 -18.46
C SER A 187 -35.82 6.97 -18.77
N LEU A 188 -35.04 6.67 -19.81
CA LEU A 188 -33.95 7.53 -20.29
C LEU A 188 -34.44 8.96 -20.57
N ALA A 189 -35.50 9.10 -21.37
CA ALA A 189 -36.05 10.41 -21.72
C ALA A 189 -36.60 11.19 -20.51
N TYR A 190 -37.05 10.49 -19.47
CA TYR A 190 -37.51 11.11 -18.23
C TYR A 190 -36.32 11.59 -17.39
N TYR A 191 -35.37 10.71 -17.05
CA TYR A 191 -34.27 11.06 -16.16
C TYR A 191 -33.27 12.04 -16.79
N GLN A 192 -33.03 11.97 -18.11
CA GLN A 192 -32.21 12.96 -18.82
C GLN A 192 -32.79 14.39 -18.74
N LYS A 193 -34.10 14.51 -18.52
CA LYS A 193 -34.77 15.80 -18.33
C LYS A 193 -34.77 16.24 -16.86
N GLU A 194 -35.01 15.31 -15.94
CA GLU A 194 -35.21 15.61 -14.53
C GLU A 194 -33.88 15.76 -13.77
N PHE A 195 -32.87 14.92 -14.05
CA PHE A 195 -31.62 14.88 -13.29
C PHE A 195 -30.82 16.20 -13.33
N PRO A 196 -30.70 16.91 -14.47
CA PRO A 196 -30.05 18.23 -14.49
C PRO A 196 -30.69 19.27 -13.56
N ALA A 197 -32.00 19.16 -13.30
CA ALA A 197 -32.67 20.05 -12.33
C ALA A 197 -32.26 19.73 -10.88
N ILE A 198 -31.92 18.47 -10.59
CA ILE A 198 -31.41 18.02 -9.29
C ILE A 198 -29.98 18.50 -9.10
N LEU A 199 -29.12 18.38 -10.11
CA LEU A 199 -27.76 18.93 -10.08
C LEU A 199 -27.78 20.44 -9.82
N LYS A 200 -28.65 21.18 -10.52
CA LYS A 200 -28.80 22.62 -10.28
C LYS A 200 -29.26 22.95 -8.86
N GLN A 201 -30.12 22.12 -8.27
CA GLN A 201 -30.54 22.28 -6.88
C GLN A 201 -29.37 21.99 -5.91
N CYS A 202 -28.59 20.95 -6.18
CA CYS A 202 -27.38 20.62 -5.43
C CYS A 202 -26.38 21.80 -5.46
N GLU A 203 -26.06 22.32 -6.64
CA GLU A 203 -25.15 23.47 -6.83
C GLU A 203 -25.60 24.71 -6.06
N SER A 204 -26.91 24.94 -5.93
CA SER A 204 -27.43 26.11 -5.21
C SER A 204 -27.16 26.09 -3.70
N LEU A 205 -26.72 24.95 -3.16
CA LEU A 205 -26.43 24.75 -1.74
C LEU A 205 -24.94 24.79 -1.42
N PHE A 206 -24.08 24.99 -2.41
CA PHE A 206 -22.65 25.13 -2.20
C PHE A 206 -22.37 26.49 -1.56
N SER A 207 -21.56 26.48 -0.50
CA SER A 207 -21.20 27.69 0.23
C SER A 207 -19.70 27.78 0.41
N GLU A 208 -19.15 28.97 0.17
CA GLU A 208 -17.74 29.29 0.38
C GLU A 208 -17.43 29.41 1.89
N ILE A 209 -16.36 28.76 2.33
CA ILE A 209 -15.81 28.85 3.67
C ILE A 209 -14.73 29.93 3.65
N GLU A 210 -15.00 31.06 4.31
CA GLU A 210 -13.97 32.08 4.53
C GLU A 210 -12.94 31.56 5.53
N THR A 211 -11.75 31.19 5.05
CA THR A 211 -10.60 30.93 5.92
C THR A 211 -10.06 32.26 6.42
N SER A 212 -10.39 32.61 7.67
CA SER A 212 -9.78 33.77 8.31
C SER A 212 -8.32 33.45 8.63
N ASP A 213 -7.39 34.18 8.00
CA ASP A 213 -5.97 34.21 8.37
C ASP A 213 -5.81 34.75 9.81
N GLU A 214 -5.98 33.89 10.82
CA GLU A 214 -5.53 34.18 12.18
C GLU A 214 -4.44 33.17 12.60
N ASP A 215 -3.21 33.68 12.55
CA ASP A 215 -2.01 33.32 13.30
C ASP A 215 -1.24 32.03 12.95
N ASP A 216 -0.24 32.15 12.07
CA ASP A 216 1.05 31.45 12.29
C ASP A 216 2.25 32.34 11.89
N ASP A 217 2.59 33.27 12.78
CA ASP A 217 3.83 34.05 12.69
C ASP A 217 4.97 33.26 13.37
N ASN A 218 5.66 32.41 12.60
CA ASN A 218 7.00 31.94 12.92
C ASN A 218 7.88 31.77 11.68
N SER A 219 8.29 32.91 11.14
CA SER A 219 9.33 33.05 10.13
C SER A 219 10.74 32.76 10.69
N TYR A 220 11.38 31.70 10.18
CA TYR A 220 12.83 31.66 9.95
C TYR A 220 13.11 31.03 8.58
N GLY A 221 13.32 31.89 7.58
CA GLY A 221 13.45 31.50 6.19
C GLY A 221 14.83 30.97 5.76
N ASP A 222 14.80 30.23 4.65
CA ASP A 222 15.81 30.32 3.58
C ASP A 222 15.20 29.96 2.20
N GLY A 223 14.96 30.99 1.38
CA GLY A 223 15.36 31.01 -0.02
C GLY A 223 14.72 30.10 -1.08
N ARG A 224 13.69 30.66 -1.74
CA ARG A 224 13.29 30.52 -3.17
C ARG A 224 12.59 29.22 -3.61
N TYR A 225 11.27 29.28 -3.75
CA TYR A 225 10.50 28.83 -4.92
C TYR A 225 9.18 29.62 -4.97
N TYR A 226 8.55 29.69 -6.14
CA TYR A 226 7.47 30.62 -6.54
C TYR A 226 6.36 30.87 -5.52
N ASP A 227 6.05 32.16 -5.35
CA ASP A 227 4.93 32.70 -4.59
C ASP A 227 3.73 32.84 -5.55
N ASP A 228 2.78 31.91 -5.45
CA ASP A 228 1.43 32.02 -6.00
C ASP A 228 0.48 31.28 -5.03
N TYR A 229 0.39 31.79 -3.80
CA TYR A 229 -0.72 31.43 -2.91
C TYR A 229 -1.88 32.35 -3.23
N THR A 230 -2.60 32.04 -4.30
CA THR A 230 -4.00 32.43 -4.45
C THR A 230 -4.77 31.96 -3.21
N ASN A 231 -5.60 32.83 -2.64
CA ASN A 231 -6.66 32.47 -1.68
C ASN A 231 -7.26 31.11 -2.09
N MET A 232 -6.98 30.06 -1.31
CA MET A 232 -7.70 28.79 -1.47
C MET A 232 -9.05 28.99 -0.79
N THR A 233 -10.02 29.41 -1.59
CA THR A 233 -11.43 29.43 -1.21
C THR A 233 -11.86 27.97 -1.03
N GLU A 234 -12.01 27.55 0.22
CA GLU A 234 -12.47 26.20 0.57
C GLU A 234 -14.00 26.17 0.47
N TRP A 235 -14.59 25.17 -0.17
CA TRP A 235 -16.04 25.09 -0.39
C TRP A 235 -16.69 23.99 0.46
N ASP A 236 -17.86 24.27 1.05
CA ASP A 236 -18.70 23.27 1.70
C ASP A 236 -19.72 22.70 0.71
N PHE A 237 -19.54 21.45 0.32
CA PHE A 237 -20.44 20.71 -0.58
C PHE A 237 -21.45 19.83 0.16
N THR A 238 -21.32 19.67 1.48
CA THR A 238 -21.97 18.61 2.27
C THR A 238 -23.48 18.56 2.03
N LYS A 239 -24.17 19.70 2.09
CA LYS A 239 -25.63 19.77 1.96
C LYS A 239 -26.13 19.43 0.56
N GLY A 240 -25.42 19.85 -0.48
CA GLY A 240 -25.77 19.53 -1.86
C GLY A 240 -25.59 18.04 -2.14
N LEU A 241 -24.46 17.50 -1.69
CA LEU A 241 -24.10 16.10 -1.84
C LEU A 241 -25.07 15.16 -1.09
N GLU A 242 -25.52 15.51 0.12
CA GLU A 242 -26.56 14.76 0.83
C GLU A 242 -27.87 14.59 0.02
N ILE A 243 -28.30 15.61 -0.73
CA ILE A 243 -29.51 15.52 -1.56
C ILE A 243 -29.31 14.52 -2.70
N LEU A 244 -28.14 14.56 -3.34
CA LEU A 244 -27.80 13.61 -4.38
C LEU A 244 -27.79 12.18 -3.83
N HIS A 245 -27.11 11.94 -2.71
CA HIS A 245 -27.04 10.62 -2.10
C HIS A 245 -28.43 10.06 -1.77
N ARG A 246 -29.31 10.83 -1.11
CA ARG A 246 -30.69 10.40 -0.83
C ARG A 246 -31.46 10.09 -2.11
N TYR A 247 -31.26 10.87 -3.16
CA TYR A 247 -31.89 10.61 -4.45
C TYR A 247 -31.40 9.29 -5.08
N GLY A 248 -30.10 9.00 -5.00
CA GLY A 248 -29.51 7.72 -5.40
C GLY A 248 -30.11 6.54 -4.64
N GLU A 249 -30.23 6.65 -3.31
CA GLU A 249 -30.88 5.62 -2.49
C GLU A 249 -32.35 5.39 -2.87
N GLU A 250 -33.11 6.45 -3.14
CA GLU A 250 -34.51 6.33 -3.56
C GLU A 250 -34.64 5.67 -4.94
N LEU A 251 -33.72 5.95 -5.88
CA LEU A 251 -33.67 5.24 -7.16
C LEU A 251 -33.34 3.75 -6.97
N LEU A 252 -32.40 3.42 -6.09
CA LEU A 252 -32.05 2.04 -5.77
C LEU A 252 -33.21 1.28 -5.10
N LYS A 253 -34.01 1.96 -4.26
CA LYS A 253 -35.23 1.39 -3.65
C LYS A 253 -36.29 1.02 -4.69
N LEU A 254 -36.31 1.67 -5.85
CA LEU A 254 -37.19 1.26 -6.95
C LEU A 254 -36.78 -0.08 -7.54
N VAL A 255 -35.48 -0.44 -7.47
CA VAL A 255 -34.91 -1.66 -8.09
C VAL A 255 -35.33 -2.92 -7.33
N THR A 256 -36.56 -3.35 -7.60
CA THR A 256 -37.23 -4.52 -7.03
C THR A 256 -37.52 -5.55 -8.11
N VAL A 257 -37.80 -6.80 -7.72
CA VAL A 257 -38.16 -7.89 -8.65
C VAL A 257 -39.31 -7.49 -9.59
N GLU A 258 -40.26 -6.69 -9.12
CA GLU A 258 -41.42 -6.26 -9.90
C GLU A 258 -41.14 -5.03 -10.78
N HIS A 259 -40.18 -4.17 -10.41
CA HIS A 259 -40.03 -2.82 -10.98
C HIS A 259 -38.57 -2.35 -11.10
N TYR A 260 -37.68 -3.13 -11.72
CA TYR A 260 -36.24 -2.83 -11.75
C TYR A 260 -35.78 -1.85 -12.85
N ILE A 261 -36.52 -1.71 -13.95
CA ILE A 261 -36.06 -0.98 -15.14
C ILE A 261 -35.84 0.51 -14.85
N SER A 262 -36.85 1.19 -14.32
CA SER A 262 -36.81 2.65 -14.18
C SER A 262 -35.73 3.11 -13.19
N GLY A 263 -35.62 2.45 -12.03
CA GLY A 263 -34.58 2.77 -11.03
C GLY A 263 -33.16 2.57 -11.59
N THR A 264 -32.92 1.43 -12.26
CA THR A 264 -31.62 1.12 -12.87
C THR A 264 -31.23 2.15 -13.94
N VAL A 265 -32.18 2.54 -14.79
CA VAL A 265 -31.93 3.56 -15.83
C VAL A 265 -31.73 4.95 -15.22
N GLY A 266 -32.44 5.28 -14.13
CA GLY A 266 -32.23 6.52 -13.41
C GLY A 266 -30.82 6.63 -12.83
N LEU A 267 -30.32 5.55 -12.22
CA LEU A 267 -28.95 5.47 -11.71
C LEU A 267 -27.92 5.55 -12.84
N LEU A 268 -28.18 4.90 -13.97
CA LEU A 268 -27.30 4.98 -15.15
C LEU A 268 -27.18 6.41 -15.68
N VAL A 269 -28.32 7.10 -15.84
CA VAL A 269 -28.31 8.51 -16.27
C VAL A 269 -27.62 9.38 -15.24
N ALA A 270 -27.85 9.14 -13.94
CA ALA A 270 -27.19 9.89 -12.88
C ALA A 270 -25.66 9.76 -12.94
N ALA A 271 -25.13 8.54 -13.11
CA ALA A 271 -23.69 8.30 -13.22
C ALA A 271 -23.07 9.02 -14.44
N ILE A 272 -23.72 8.97 -15.61
CA ILE A 272 -23.24 9.64 -16.83
C ILE A 272 -23.23 11.16 -16.66
N GLU A 273 -24.33 11.73 -16.18
CA GLU A 273 -24.45 13.19 -16.03
C GLU A 273 -23.55 13.73 -14.91
N LEU A 274 -23.26 12.93 -13.87
CA LEU A 274 -22.31 13.29 -12.82
C LEU A 274 -20.87 13.33 -13.34
N GLU A 275 -20.48 12.42 -14.22
CA GLU A 275 -19.14 12.43 -14.83
C GLU A 275 -18.88 13.75 -15.59
N ASP A 276 -19.83 14.17 -16.43
CA ASP A 276 -19.78 15.46 -17.15
C ASP A 276 -19.83 16.66 -16.18
N TRP A 277 -20.60 16.54 -15.09
CA TRP A 277 -20.78 17.60 -14.11
C TRP A 277 -19.55 17.81 -13.22
N ILE A 278 -18.85 16.75 -12.81
CA ILE A 278 -17.60 16.82 -12.03
C ILE A 278 -16.47 17.43 -12.87
N ALA A 279 -16.39 17.07 -14.15
CA ALA A 279 -15.38 17.61 -15.06
C ALA A 279 -15.40 19.14 -15.16
N LYS A 280 -16.57 19.77 -14.93
CA LYS A 280 -16.70 21.24 -14.84
C LYS A 280 -15.89 21.84 -13.68
N TYR A 281 -15.74 21.11 -12.58
CA TYR A 281 -15.11 21.57 -11.33
C TYR A 281 -13.66 21.07 -11.18
N ASP A 282 -13.27 20.00 -11.89
CA ASP A 282 -11.90 19.46 -11.90
C ASP A 282 -10.87 20.48 -12.44
N ASP A 283 -11.25 21.27 -13.44
CA ASP A 283 -10.41 22.33 -14.02
C ASP A 283 -10.33 23.62 -13.17
N GLU A 284 -11.28 23.82 -12.23
CA GLU A 284 -11.50 25.11 -11.56
C GLU A 284 -11.19 25.08 -10.04
N TYR A 285 -11.19 23.90 -9.39
CA TYR A 285 -11.02 23.78 -7.93
C TYR A 285 -10.05 22.68 -7.44
N GLY A 286 -9.70 21.67 -8.26
CA GLY A 286 -8.69 20.66 -7.87
C GLY A 286 -9.01 19.84 -6.61
N GLU A 287 -10.29 19.68 -6.26
CA GLU A 287 -10.75 19.07 -5.01
C GLU A 287 -11.18 17.61 -5.19
N SER A 288 -10.56 16.68 -4.46
CA SER A 288 -10.87 15.24 -4.53
C SER A 288 -12.21 14.86 -3.90
N GLU A 289 -12.79 15.72 -3.05
CA GLU A 289 -13.99 15.40 -2.27
C GLU A 289 -15.25 15.20 -3.14
N LEU A 290 -15.42 16.00 -4.20
CA LEU A 290 -16.53 15.84 -5.15
C LEU A 290 -16.44 14.52 -5.93
N VAL A 291 -15.23 14.15 -6.35
CA VAL A 291 -14.95 12.89 -7.06
C VAL A 291 -15.26 11.69 -6.17
N ASP A 292 -14.77 11.71 -4.93
CA ASP A 292 -14.98 10.62 -3.97
C ASP A 292 -16.47 10.45 -3.66
N PHE A 293 -17.21 11.54 -3.43
CA PHE A 293 -18.64 11.44 -3.12
C PHE A 293 -19.49 10.95 -4.30
N CYS A 294 -19.20 11.44 -5.51
CA CYS A 294 -19.98 11.05 -6.69
C CYS A 294 -19.70 9.60 -7.12
N SER A 295 -18.59 9.01 -6.69
CA SER A 295 -18.29 7.59 -6.92
C SER A 295 -19.33 6.65 -6.29
N GLU A 296 -20.01 7.07 -5.22
CA GLU A 296 -21.07 6.26 -4.57
C GLU A 296 -22.27 5.99 -5.51
N PHE A 297 -22.50 6.85 -6.52
CA PHE A 297 -23.55 6.59 -7.51
C PHE A 297 -23.20 5.43 -8.44
N GLU A 298 -21.92 5.23 -8.72
CA GLU A 298 -21.47 4.05 -9.46
C GLU A 298 -21.76 2.80 -8.64
N ASP A 299 -21.52 2.83 -7.32
CA ASP A 299 -21.83 1.71 -6.42
C ASP A 299 -23.32 1.37 -6.42
N TYR A 300 -24.20 2.38 -6.37
CA TYR A 300 -25.64 2.17 -6.52
C TYR A 300 -26.02 1.55 -7.86
N LEU A 301 -25.39 2.01 -8.95
CA LEU A 301 -25.60 1.44 -10.27
C LEU A 301 -25.13 -0.02 -10.34
N TRP A 302 -23.99 -0.35 -9.74
CA TRP A 302 -23.47 -1.72 -9.66
C TRP A 302 -24.41 -2.63 -8.89
N GLU A 303 -24.90 -2.18 -7.72
CA GLU A 303 -25.89 -2.93 -6.95
C GLU A 303 -27.19 -3.13 -7.74
N ALA A 304 -27.68 -2.09 -8.44
CA ALA A 304 -28.87 -2.18 -9.26
C ALA A 304 -28.71 -3.20 -10.41
N LEU A 305 -27.59 -3.15 -11.13
CA LEU A 305 -27.31 -4.08 -12.22
C LEU A 305 -27.09 -5.51 -11.70
N GLU A 306 -26.47 -5.68 -10.53
CA GLU A 306 -26.33 -7.00 -9.88
C GLU A 306 -27.69 -7.62 -9.58
N ARG A 307 -28.62 -6.85 -8.98
CA ARG A 307 -30.01 -7.31 -8.76
C ARG A 307 -30.68 -7.74 -10.07
N VAL A 308 -30.51 -6.97 -11.15
CA VAL A 308 -31.06 -7.32 -12.48
C VAL A 308 -30.45 -8.61 -13.04
N ARG A 309 -29.15 -8.85 -12.82
CA ARG A 309 -28.47 -10.11 -13.21
C ARG A 309 -28.99 -11.32 -12.44
N GLU A 310 -29.46 -11.15 -11.22
CA GLU A 310 -30.14 -12.21 -10.48
C GLU A 310 -31.55 -12.44 -11.03
N TYR A 311 -32.31 -11.37 -11.26
CA TYR A 311 -33.68 -11.46 -11.75
C TYR A 311 -33.79 -12.15 -13.11
N GLN A 312 -32.83 -11.95 -14.01
CA GLN A 312 -32.86 -12.57 -15.36
C GLN A 312 -32.83 -14.11 -15.35
N LEU A 313 -32.43 -14.74 -14.24
CA LEU A 313 -32.49 -16.20 -14.09
C LEU A 313 -33.93 -16.73 -14.10
N HIS A 314 -34.89 -15.89 -13.72
CA HIS A 314 -36.29 -16.27 -13.53
C HIS A 314 -37.29 -15.37 -14.28
N ASP A 315 -36.85 -14.21 -14.79
CA ASP A 315 -37.67 -13.27 -15.53
C ASP A 315 -37.14 -13.01 -16.96
N GLN A 316 -37.98 -13.28 -17.96
CA GLN A 316 -37.68 -13.04 -19.36
C GLN A 316 -37.59 -11.54 -19.68
N GLN A 317 -38.33 -10.69 -18.96
CA GLN A 317 -38.30 -9.24 -19.17
C GLN A 317 -36.95 -8.66 -18.74
N ALA A 318 -36.30 -9.22 -17.71
CA ALA A 318 -34.97 -8.81 -17.28
C ALA A 318 -33.91 -9.19 -18.32
N GLN A 319 -34.04 -10.35 -18.97
CA GLN A 319 -33.18 -10.74 -20.10
C GLN A 319 -33.31 -9.75 -21.27
N THR A 320 -34.54 -9.40 -21.65
CA THR A 320 -34.80 -8.43 -22.71
C THR A 320 -34.24 -7.06 -22.35
N PHE A 321 -34.42 -6.61 -21.11
CA PHE A 321 -33.91 -5.32 -20.65
C PHE A 321 -32.38 -5.22 -20.76
N LEU A 322 -31.64 -6.24 -20.34
CA LEU A 322 -30.17 -6.25 -20.49
C LEU A 322 -29.73 -6.22 -21.96
N GLN A 323 -30.43 -6.93 -22.85
CA GLN A 323 -30.15 -6.88 -24.29
C GLN A 323 -30.47 -5.51 -24.91
N GLU A 324 -31.58 -4.89 -24.52
CA GLU A 324 -31.94 -3.53 -24.93
C GLU A 324 -30.92 -2.50 -24.43
N LEU A 325 -30.41 -2.69 -23.20
CA LEU A 325 -29.38 -1.83 -22.63
C LEU A 325 -28.06 -1.96 -23.40
N ILE A 326 -27.63 -3.17 -23.74
CA ILE A 326 -26.48 -3.42 -24.63
C ILE A 326 -26.69 -2.73 -25.98
N ASP A 327 -27.88 -2.90 -26.58
CA ASP A 327 -28.22 -2.30 -27.88
C ASP A 327 -28.14 -0.76 -27.81
N TRP A 328 -28.63 -0.19 -26.72
CA TRP A 328 -28.57 1.26 -26.48
C TRP A 328 -27.14 1.75 -26.29
N ILE A 329 -26.31 1.07 -25.50
CA ILE A 329 -24.89 1.43 -25.29
C ILE A 329 -24.14 1.43 -26.62
N VAL A 330 -24.26 0.36 -27.40
CA VAL A 330 -23.57 0.28 -28.71
C VAL A 330 -24.10 1.35 -29.67
N PHE A 331 -25.39 1.71 -29.57
CA PHE A 331 -25.96 2.81 -30.36
C PHE A 331 -25.42 4.19 -29.97
N GLN A 332 -25.01 4.41 -28.72
CA GLN A 332 -24.36 5.67 -28.31
C GLN A 332 -22.94 5.80 -28.88
N CYS A 333 -22.28 4.68 -29.16
CA CYS A 333 -20.92 4.67 -29.71
C CYS A 333 -20.93 5.11 -31.19
N LYS A 334 -20.28 6.23 -31.52
CA LYS A 334 -20.10 6.69 -32.91
C LYS A 334 -18.92 5.99 -33.58
N LYS A 335 -17.91 5.62 -32.80
CA LYS A 335 -16.71 4.87 -33.17
C LYS A 335 -16.48 3.75 -32.17
N LEU A 336 -15.63 2.78 -32.53
CA LEU A 336 -15.29 1.68 -31.63
C LEU A 336 -14.58 2.15 -30.34
N ASP A 337 -13.78 3.23 -30.42
CA ASP A 337 -13.06 3.80 -29.27
C ASP A 337 -14.01 4.27 -28.16
N ASP A 338 -15.20 4.74 -28.52
CA ASP A 338 -16.21 5.24 -27.57
C ASP A 338 -16.71 4.11 -26.63
N LEU A 339 -16.55 2.85 -27.02
CA LEU A 339 -16.94 1.69 -26.22
C LEU A 339 -16.13 1.58 -24.92
N SER A 340 -14.93 2.17 -24.88
CA SER A 340 -14.06 2.13 -23.70
C SER A 340 -14.68 2.79 -22.47
N ALA A 341 -15.46 3.86 -22.66
CA ALA A 341 -16.21 4.53 -21.58
C ALA A 341 -17.32 3.65 -20.98
N TRP A 342 -17.78 2.63 -21.72
CA TRP A 342 -18.91 1.79 -21.32
C TRP A 342 -18.50 0.43 -20.77
N ILE A 343 -17.19 0.13 -20.69
CA ILE A 343 -16.67 -1.18 -20.26
C ILE A 343 -17.24 -1.61 -18.91
N SER A 344 -17.25 -0.70 -17.92
CA SER A 344 -17.72 -0.99 -16.56
C SER A 344 -19.21 -1.37 -16.53
N VAL A 345 -20.04 -0.64 -17.28
CA VAL A 345 -21.48 -0.94 -17.40
C VAL A 345 -21.71 -2.24 -18.15
N LEU A 346 -20.97 -2.47 -19.25
CA LEU A 346 -21.09 -3.68 -20.06
C LEU A 346 -20.69 -4.95 -19.29
N ASN A 347 -19.68 -4.89 -18.42
CA ASN A 347 -19.30 -6.01 -17.55
C ASN A 347 -20.48 -6.50 -16.70
N ASN A 348 -21.32 -5.58 -16.23
CA ASN A 348 -22.51 -5.90 -15.45
C ASN A 348 -23.72 -6.30 -16.32
N CYS A 349 -23.71 -5.98 -17.62
CA CYS A 349 -24.78 -6.36 -18.54
C CYS A 349 -24.58 -7.76 -19.16
N ILE A 350 -23.43 -8.41 -18.94
CA ILE A 350 -23.04 -9.66 -19.61
C ILE A 350 -22.85 -10.78 -18.58
N PRO A 351 -23.95 -11.31 -18.00
CA PRO A 351 -23.86 -12.37 -17.00
C PRO A 351 -23.47 -13.74 -17.58
N ASP A 352 -23.72 -13.96 -18.88
CA ASP A 352 -23.38 -15.22 -19.56
C ASP A 352 -23.08 -15.02 -21.06
N LYS A 353 -22.61 -16.10 -21.70
CA LYS A 353 -22.19 -16.10 -23.11
C LYS A 353 -23.23 -15.60 -24.11
N ARG A 354 -24.54 -15.71 -23.82
CA ARG A 354 -25.61 -15.25 -24.74
C ARG A 354 -25.51 -13.74 -24.97
N TYR A 355 -25.26 -12.98 -23.90
CA TYR A 355 -25.14 -11.53 -23.94
C TYR A 355 -23.83 -11.09 -24.59
N LEU A 356 -22.74 -11.84 -24.40
CA LEU A 356 -21.47 -11.58 -25.07
C LEU A 356 -21.61 -11.73 -26.59
N TRP A 357 -22.29 -12.79 -27.06
CA TRP A 357 -22.53 -12.98 -28.49
C TRP A 357 -23.46 -11.90 -29.05
N HIS A 358 -24.50 -11.52 -28.31
CA HIS A 358 -25.38 -10.41 -28.67
C HIS A 358 -24.60 -9.09 -28.81
N LEU A 359 -23.75 -8.76 -27.84
CA LEU A 359 -22.84 -7.61 -27.89
C LEU A 359 -21.93 -7.70 -29.13
N LYS A 360 -21.30 -8.85 -29.39
CA LYS A 360 -20.43 -9.06 -30.55
C LYS A 360 -21.17 -8.78 -31.87
N GLU A 361 -22.40 -9.25 -32.02
CA GLU A 361 -23.22 -8.98 -33.19
C GLU A 361 -23.53 -7.49 -33.39
N ARG A 362 -23.72 -6.74 -32.30
CA ARG A 362 -23.93 -5.29 -32.36
C ARG A 362 -22.65 -4.54 -32.70
N ILE A 363 -21.53 -4.90 -32.08
CA ILE A 363 -20.25 -4.26 -32.37
C ILE A 363 -19.83 -4.52 -33.81
N ILE A 364 -20.04 -5.73 -34.37
CA ILE A 364 -19.73 -6.02 -35.79
C ILE A 364 -20.52 -5.13 -36.77
N LYS A 365 -21.71 -4.65 -36.38
CA LYS A 365 -22.48 -3.68 -37.19
C LYS A 365 -21.87 -2.29 -37.11
N LEU A 366 -21.27 -1.93 -35.98
CA LEU A 366 -20.56 -0.67 -35.76
C LEU A 366 -19.21 -0.66 -36.50
N ASP A 367 -18.41 -1.72 -36.35
CA ASP A 367 -17.15 -1.95 -37.05
C ASP A 367 -17.06 -3.42 -37.52
N LYS A 368 -17.07 -3.61 -38.84
CA LYS A 368 -17.07 -4.95 -39.47
C LYS A 368 -15.78 -5.72 -39.22
N ASP A 369 -14.69 -5.00 -39.00
CA ASP A 369 -13.36 -5.55 -38.78
C ASP A 369 -13.08 -5.60 -37.26
N PHE A 370 -14.11 -5.76 -36.43
CA PHE A 370 -14.02 -5.83 -34.96
C PHE A 370 -12.79 -6.62 -34.49
N LEU A 371 -11.95 -5.97 -33.69
CA LEU A 371 -10.64 -6.43 -33.20
C LEU A 371 -9.54 -6.63 -34.26
N GLN A 372 -9.85 -6.73 -35.56
CA GLN A 372 -8.91 -6.91 -36.68
C GLN A 372 -8.61 -5.62 -37.48
N SER A 373 -9.33 -4.53 -37.19
CA SER A 373 -9.28 -3.28 -37.96
C SER A 373 -7.95 -2.53 -37.78
N THR A 374 -7.26 -2.27 -38.89
CA THR A 374 -6.13 -1.33 -38.97
C THR A 374 -6.56 0.15 -38.83
N ARG A 375 -7.86 0.42 -38.65
CA ARG A 375 -8.47 1.77 -38.60
C ARG A 375 -8.64 2.36 -37.20
N LEU A 376 -8.32 1.61 -36.13
CA LEU A 376 -8.28 2.17 -34.78
C LEU A 376 -7.20 3.25 -34.76
N ALA A 377 -7.62 4.51 -34.64
CA ALA A 377 -6.78 5.70 -34.82
C ALA A 377 -5.76 5.87 -33.69
N ASP A 378 -5.99 5.22 -32.55
CA ASP A 378 -5.13 5.24 -31.36
C ASP A 378 -4.83 3.80 -30.91
N GLU A 379 -3.55 3.45 -30.82
CA GLU A 379 -3.08 2.14 -30.33
C GLU A 379 -3.47 1.91 -28.86
N LYS A 380 -3.66 2.96 -28.05
CA LYS A 380 -3.99 2.86 -26.62
C LYS A 380 -5.41 2.33 -26.38
N HIS A 381 -6.40 2.84 -27.11
CA HIS A 381 -7.79 2.40 -26.97
C HIS A 381 -7.98 0.95 -27.45
N ARG A 382 -7.23 0.55 -28.48
CA ARG A 382 -7.17 -0.85 -28.94
C ARG A 382 -6.72 -1.79 -27.84
N SER A 383 -5.63 -1.45 -27.15
CA SER A 383 -5.11 -2.23 -26.02
C SER A 383 -6.17 -2.47 -24.95
N ILE A 384 -6.83 -1.39 -24.52
CA ILE A 384 -7.86 -1.43 -23.47
C ILE A 384 -9.01 -2.36 -23.89
N LEU A 385 -9.52 -2.20 -25.12
CA LEU A 385 -10.65 -2.98 -25.62
C LEU A 385 -10.29 -4.47 -25.80
N VAL A 386 -9.08 -4.78 -26.27
CA VAL A 386 -8.61 -6.17 -26.40
C VAL A 386 -8.47 -6.79 -25.01
N SER A 387 -7.80 -6.10 -24.08
CA SER A 387 -7.63 -6.58 -22.70
C SER A 387 -8.98 -6.86 -22.05
N TRP A 388 -9.92 -5.91 -22.15
CA TRP A 388 -11.28 -6.08 -21.65
C TRP A 388 -11.99 -7.28 -22.28
N TRP A 389 -11.96 -7.41 -23.62
CA TRP A 389 -12.64 -8.51 -24.30
C TRP A 389 -12.07 -9.87 -23.92
N VAL A 390 -10.75 -9.98 -23.78
CA VAL A 390 -10.07 -11.18 -23.31
C VAL A 390 -10.51 -11.52 -21.89
N GLU A 391 -10.47 -10.56 -20.97
CA GLU A 391 -10.88 -10.79 -19.58
C GLU A 391 -12.34 -11.23 -19.47
N LEU A 392 -13.22 -10.59 -20.24
CA LEU A 392 -14.63 -10.95 -20.31
C LEU A 392 -14.83 -12.37 -20.85
N CYS A 393 -14.15 -12.74 -21.94
CA CYS A 393 -14.19 -14.10 -22.50
C CYS A 393 -13.69 -15.15 -21.48
N LEU A 394 -12.59 -14.87 -20.78
CA LEU A 394 -12.03 -15.76 -19.77
C LEU A 394 -12.98 -15.92 -18.57
N SER A 395 -13.61 -14.84 -18.11
CA SER A 395 -14.61 -14.89 -17.01
C SER A 395 -15.82 -15.79 -17.35
N LEU A 396 -16.13 -15.93 -18.64
CA LEU A 396 -17.21 -16.76 -19.16
C LEU A 396 -16.76 -18.16 -19.62
N GLY A 397 -15.48 -18.52 -19.40
CA GLY A 397 -14.90 -19.81 -19.78
C GLY A 397 -14.70 -20.00 -21.29
N LEU A 398 -14.67 -18.93 -22.08
CA LEU A 398 -14.50 -18.94 -23.54
C LEU A 398 -13.02 -18.79 -23.93
N GLU A 399 -12.21 -19.78 -23.54
CA GLU A 399 -10.75 -19.75 -23.72
C GLU A 399 -10.30 -19.58 -25.18
N GLU A 400 -10.96 -20.25 -26.13
CA GLU A 400 -10.56 -20.18 -27.55
C GLU A 400 -10.85 -18.82 -28.18
N GLU A 401 -11.95 -18.17 -27.79
CA GLU A 401 -12.28 -16.81 -28.23
C GLU A 401 -11.29 -15.79 -27.65
N ALA A 402 -10.92 -15.97 -26.37
CA ALA A 402 -9.90 -15.15 -25.71
C ALA A 402 -8.54 -15.28 -26.41
N LYS A 403 -8.08 -16.50 -26.73
CA LYS A 403 -6.82 -16.74 -27.46
C LYS A 403 -6.83 -16.12 -28.85
N GLN A 404 -7.92 -16.27 -29.59
CA GLN A 404 -8.07 -15.66 -30.92
C GLN A 404 -7.95 -14.14 -30.85
N THR A 405 -8.56 -13.53 -29.83
CA THR A 405 -8.49 -12.07 -29.62
C THR A 405 -7.09 -11.62 -29.24
N ALA A 406 -6.43 -12.32 -28.30
CA ALA A 406 -5.07 -12.01 -27.86
C ALA A 406 -4.05 -12.09 -29.01
N GLY A 407 -4.19 -13.08 -29.90
CA GLY A 407 -3.32 -13.24 -31.07
C GLY A 407 -3.37 -12.08 -32.07
N ILE A 408 -4.38 -11.21 -32.01
CA ILE A 408 -4.47 -10.03 -32.87
C ILE A 408 -3.49 -8.92 -32.43
N VAL A 409 -3.19 -8.83 -31.12
CA VAL A 409 -2.29 -7.82 -30.55
C VAL A 409 -0.82 -8.24 -30.60
N GLU A 410 -0.52 -9.54 -30.65
CA GLU A 410 0.86 -10.04 -30.81
C GLU A 410 1.54 -9.60 -32.13
N GLY A 411 0.78 -9.05 -33.09
CA GLY A 411 1.31 -8.40 -34.29
C GLY A 411 1.72 -6.93 -34.11
N SER A 412 1.50 -6.34 -32.93
CA SER A 412 1.96 -4.99 -32.56
C SER A 412 3.31 -5.05 -31.85
N SER A 413 4.06 -3.93 -31.86
CA SER A 413 5.48 -3.90 -31.49
C SER A 413 5.81 -4.26 -30.03
N GLN A 414 4.81 -4.46 -29.17
CA GLN A 414 4.97 -4.93 -27.78
C GLN A 414 3.77 -5.85 -27.42
N PRO A 415 4.00 -7.12 -27.05
CA PRO A 415 2.96 -7.94 -26.44
C PRO A 415 2.48 -7.27 -25.15
N GLU A 416 1.18 -6.99 -25.09
CA GLU A 416 0.59 -6.35 -23.91
C GLU A 416 0.63 -7.33 -22.73
N ALA A 417 1.57 -7.09 -21.81
CA ALA A 417 1.75 -7.93 -20.62
C ALA A 417 0.43 -8.13 -19.85
N THR A 418 -0.47 -7.13 -19.88
CA THR A 418 -1.81 -7.17 -19.26
C THR A 418 -2.63 -8.36 -19.73
N VAL A 419 -2.77 -8.57 -21.05
CA VAL A 419 -3.54 -9.67 -21.64
C VAL A 419 -2.97 -11.03 -21.19
N ALA A 420 -1.65 -11.16 -21.20
CA ALA A 420 -0.99 -12.40 -20.80
C ALA A 420 -1.18 -12.70 -19.30
N TYR A 421 -1.20 -11.69 -18.42
CA TYR A 421 -1.52 -11.90 -16.99
C TYR A 421 -2.97 -12.35 -16.78
N SER A 422 -3.91 -11.92 -17.62
CA SER A 422 -5.30 -12.38 -17.56
C SER A 422 -5.39 -13.90 -17.78
N PHE A 423 -4.60 -14.46 -18.72
CA PHE A 423 -4.48 -15.92 -18.88
C PHE A 423 -3.81 -16.60 -17.69
N VAL A 424 -2.75 -16.01 -17.11
CA VAL A 424 -2.10 -16.58 -15.91
C VAL A 424 -3.12 -16.69 -14.77
N ARG A 425 -3.87 -15.62 -14.48
CA ARG A 425 -4.92 -15.61 -13.44
C ARG A 425 -6.00 -16.65 -13.73
N TYR A 426 -6.49 -16.68 -14.97
CA TYR A 426 -7.51 -17.66 -15.39
C TYR A 426 -7.07 -19.11 -15.19
N TYR A 427 -5.83 -19.46 -15.57
CA TYR A 427 -5.31 -20.81 -15.37
C TYR A 427 -5.00 -21.13 -13.90
N GLU A 428 -4.61 -20.13 -13.10
CA GLU A 428 -4.47 -20.27 -11.64
C GLU A 428 -5.82 -20.59 -10.99
N ASP A 429 -6.89 -19.87 -11.35
CA ASP A 429 -8.25 -20.07 -10.82
C ASP A 429 -8.82 -21.45 -11.19
N LEU A 430 -8.44 -21.99 -12.35
CA LEU A 430 -8.78 -23.34 -12.79
C LEU A 430 -7.83 -24.44 -12.27
N GLU A 431 -6.83 -24.09 -11.47
CA GLU A 431 -5.76 -24.99 -11.00
C GLU A 431 -4.98 -25.68 -12.14
N ARG A 432 -4.98 -25.10 -13.34
CA ARG A 432 -4.24 -25.58 -14.51
C ARG A 432 -2.81 -25.03 -14.50
N TRP A 433 -2.05 -25.45 -13.48
CA TRP A 433 -0.70 -24.93 -13.22
C TRP A 433 0.28 -25.01 -14.42
N PRO A 434 0.31 -26.09 -15.23
CA PRO A 434 1.21 -26.14 -16.39
C PRO A 434 0.91 -25.05 -17.43
N ASP A 435 -0.37 -24.76 -17.66
CA ASP A 435 -0.80 -23.73 -18.62
C ASP A 435 -0.49 -22.33 -18.08
N ALA A 436 -0.70 -22.11 -16.77
CA ALA A 436 -0.30 -20.88 -16.10
C ALA A 436 1.22 -20.63 -16.20
N ILE A 437 2.04 -21.67 -16.09
CA ILE A 437 3.50 -21.58 -16.26
C ILE A 437 3.85 -21.18 -17.70
N VAL A 438 3.21 -21.77 -18.70
CA VAL A 438 3.43 -21.42 -20.12
C VAL A 438 3.07 -19.96 -20.37
N ALA A 439 1.90 -19.52 -19.91
CA ALA A 439 1.47 -18.12 -20.02
C ALA A 439 2.44 -17.16 -19.33
N MET A 440 2.93 -17.53 -18.14
CA MET A 440 3.89 -16.72 -17.39
C MET A 440 5.26 -16.64 -18.11
N HIS A 441 5.72 -17.72 -18.75
CA HIS A 441 6.95 -17.68 -19.56
C HIS A 441 6.82 -16.73 -20.75
N THR A 442 5.65 -16.62 -21.39
CA THR A 442 5.41 -15.65 -22.47
C THR A 442 5.64 -14.22 -21.97
N ILE A 443 5.19 -13.89 -20.76
CA ILE A 443 5.41 -12.57 -20.13
C ILE A 443 6.91 -12.35 -19.86
N LEU A 444 7.55 -13.35 -19.25
CA LEU A 444 8.95 -13.26 -18.83
C LEU A 444 9.92 -13.19 -20.01
N ASN A 445 9.57 -13.77 -21.16
CA ASN A 445 10.38 -13.73 -22.38
C ASN A 445 10.21 -12.45 -23.20
N THR A 446 9.06 -11.77 -23.06
CA THR A 446 8.75 -10.55 -23.82
C THR A 446 9.23 -9.29 -23.12
N ARG A 447 9.34 -9.30 -21.78
CA ARG A 447 9.83 -8.16 -21.00
C ARG A 447 11.35 -8.01 -21.03
N ALA A 448 11.81 -6.77 -21.19
CA ALA A 448 13.22 -6.41 -21.05
C ALA A 448 13.74 -6.49 -19.60
N MET A 449 12.87 -6.28 -18.61
CA MET A 449 13.20 -6.35 -17.18
C MET A 449 12.12 -7.14 -16.41
N ILE A 450 12.55 -8.10 -15.59
CA ILE A 450 11.68 -8.93 -14.76
C ILE A 450 11.66 -8.34 -13.35
N HIS A 451 10.48 -8.04 -12.81
CA HIS A 451 10.34 -7.48 -11.47
C HIS A 451 10.32 -8.59 -10.39
N PRO A 452 10.67 -8.28 -9.13
CA PRO A 452 10.62 -9.26 -8.03
C PRO A 452 9.28 -10.00 -7.86
N HIS A 453 8.15 -9.32 -8.09
CA HIS A 453 6.82 -9.93 -8.02
C HIS A 453 6.63 -11.05 -9.08
N ASP A 454 7.24 -10.88 -10.26
CA ASP A 454 7.15 -11.88 -11.33
C ASP A 454 7.92 -13.15 -10.99
N TYR A 455 9.11 -13.01 -10.38
CA TYR A 455 9.86 -14.14 -9.82
C TYR A 455 9.05 -14.88 -8.75
N GLN A 456 8.42 -14.15 -7.83
CA GLN A 456 7.58 -14.75 -6.79
C GLN A 456 6.39 -15.51 -7.39
N ARG A 457 5.76 -15.00 -8.44
CA ARG A 457 4.60 -15.66 -9.07
C ARG A 457 5.01 -16.94 -9.80
N ILE A 458 6.04 -16.90 -10.65
CA ILE A 458 6.50 -18.11 -11.37
C ILE A 458 7.01 -19.20 -10.42
N ILE A 459 7.68 -18.82 -9.33
CA ILE A 459 8.13 -19.78 -8.31
C ILE A 459 6.93 -20.43 -7.62
N ARG A 460 5.90 -19.66 -7.24
CA ARG A 460 4.65 -20.20 -6.67
C ARG A 460 3.97 -21.19 -7.62
N LEU A 461 3.98 -20.93 -8.92
CA LEU A 461 3.45 -21.86 -9.92
C LEU A 461 4.25 -23.18 -9.96
N TYR A 462 5.58 -23.11 -9.92
CA TYR A 462 6.42 -24.31 -9.86
C TYR A 462 6.27 -25.07 -8.54
N GLU A 463 6.05 -24.39 -7.42
CA GLU A 463 5.70 -24.99 -6.13
C GLU A 463 4.42 -25.84 -6.24
N LYS A 464 3.37 -25.30 -6.88
CA LYS A 464 2.09 -26.00 -7.09
C LYS A 464 2.20 -27.24 -7.97
N THR A 465 3.11 -27.24 -8.95
CA THR A 465 3.39 -28.43 -9.78
C THR A 465 4.31 -29.46 -9.13
N GLY A 466 4.93 -29.14 -7.99
CA GLY A 466 5.95 -29.98 -7.37
C GLY A 466 7.27 -30.06 -8.16
N ASN A 467 7.46 -29.19 -9.15
CA ASN A 467 8.68 -29.17 -9.97
C ASN A 467 9.80 -28.41 -9.25
N MET A 468 10.51 -29.15 -8.41
CA MET A 468 11.63 -28.66 -7.61
C MET A 468 12.76 -28.04 -8.45
N GLN A 469 13.02 -28.56 -9.65
CA GLN A 469 14.08 -28.03 -10.51
C GLN A 469 13.72 -26.63 -11.03
N GLY A 470 12.48 -26.45 -11.51
CA GLY A 470 12.00 -25.14 -11.95
C GLY A 470 12.04 -24.10 -10.84
N MET A 471 11.68 -24.48 -9.60
CA MET A 471 11.82 -23.60 -8.44
C MET A 471 13.27 -23.17 -8.21
N LYS A 472 14.21 -24.12 -8.18
CA LYS A 472 15.65 -23.83 -7.99
C LYS A 472 16.17 -22.87 -9.05
N ASP A 473 15.86 -23.15 -10.32
CA ASP A 473 16.33 -22.34 -11.45
C ASP A 473 15.81 -20.89 -11.36
N TRP A 474 14.56 -20.70 -10.96
CA TRP A 474 13.97 -19.35 -10.84
C TRP A 474 14.41 -18.59 -9.59
N TYR A 475 14.59 -19.27 -8.45
CA TYR A 475 15.21 -18.65 -7.26
C TYR A 475 16.66 -18.23 -7.54
N GLU A 476 17.41 -19.02 -8.31
CA GLU A 476 18.77 -18.70 -8.71
C GLU A 476 18.79 -17.50 -9.65
N LYS A 477 17.94 -17.49 -10.69
CA LYS A 477 17.79 -16.32 -11.58
C LYS A 477 17.43 -15.05 -10.83
N TRP A 478 16.49 -15.13 -9.88
CA TRP A 478 16.10 -13.99 -9.06
C TRP A 478 17.30 -13.45 -8.27
N PHE A 479 18.01 -14.32 -7.56
CA PHE A 479 19.19 -13.93 -6.79
C PHE A 479 20.30 -13.33 -7.68
N LEU A 480 20.58 -13.92 -8.84
CA LEU A 480 21.63 -13.40 -9.74
C LEU A 480 21.28 -12.03 -10.31
N PHE A 481 19.98 -11.73 -10.50
CA PHE A 481 19.52 -10.42 -10.99
C PHE A 481 19.46 -9.38 -9.87
N TYR A 482 18.83 -9.72 -8.74
CA TYR A 482 18.69 -8.91 -7.53
C TYR A 482 19.36 -9.59 -6.33
N PRO A 483 20.70 -9.48 -6.18
CA PRO A 483 21.40 -10.10 -5.07
C PRO A 483 20.94 -9.59 -3.71
N ASP A 484 20.61 -10.53 -2.83
CA ASP A 484 20.23 -10.25 -1.44
C ASP A 484 20.65 -11.42 -0.55
N PHE A 485 20.92 -11.14 0.72
CA PHE A 485 21.39 -12.15 1.66
C PHE A 485 20.30 -13.18 2.03
N ASP A 486 19.03 -12.77 2.11
CA ASP A 486 17.92 -13.68 2.37
C ASP A 486 17.68 -14.59 1.16
N LEU A 487 17.75 -14.03 -0.06
CA LEU A 487 17.69 -14.82 -1.28
C LEU A 487 18.85 -15.81 -1.40
N PHE A 488 20.07 -15.42 -1.00
CA PHE A 488 21.21 -16.34 -0.94
C PHE A 488 20.94 -17.49 0.04
N LYS A 489 20.48 -17.20 1.27
CA LYS A 489 20.15 -18.22 2.28
C LYS A 489 19.10 -19.20 1.76
N ARG A 490 18.03 -18.69 1.12
CA ARG A 490 16.97 -19.52 0.51
C ARG A 490 17.53 -20.43 -0.57
N ASN A 491 18.30 -19.88 -1.51
CA ASN A 491 18.93 -20.64 -2.57
C ASN A 491 19.88 -21.72 -2.02
N ALA A 492 20.74 -21.37 -1.06
CA ALA A 492 21.64 -22.31 -0.40
C ALA A 492 20.90 -23.45 0.32
N ALA A 493 19.75 -23.17 0.93
CA ALA A 493 18.90 -24.19 1.54
C ALA A 493 18.30 -25.15 0.50
N LEU A 494 17.87 -24.65 -0.66
CA LEU A 494 17.30 -25.45 -1.74
C LEU A 494 18.32 -26.43 -2.36
N ILE A 495 19.59 -26.01 -2.46
CA ILE A 495 20.67 -26.84 -3.03
C ILE A 495 21.43 -27.65 -1.97
N LYS A 496 20.97 -27.68 -0.71
CA LYS A 496 21.69 -28.31 0.42
C LYS A 496 22.13 -29.75 0.15
N TYR A 497 21.33 -30.50 -0.60
CA TYR A 497 21.55 -31.91 -0.94
C TYR A 497 22.03 -32.12 -2.39
N ASP A 498 22.28 -31.05 -3.14
CA ASP A 498 22.81 -31.15 -4.50
C ASP A 498 24.29 -31.56 -4.45
N ALA A 499 24.71 -32.45 -5.36
CA ALA A 499 26.08 -32.94 -5.42
C ALA A 499 27.10 -31.85 -5.79
N ASP A 500 26.66 -30.77 -6.46
CA ASP A 500 27.49 -29.67 -6.96
C ASP A 500 27.30 -28.37 -6.17
N LYS A 501 26.75 -28.43 -4.94
CA LYS A 501 26.39 -27.24 -4.17
C LYS A 501 27.57 -26.29 -3.91
N GLU A 502 28.75 -26.80 -3.58
CA GLU A 502 29.94 -25.98 -3.35
C GLU A 502 30.35 -25.23 -4.62
N ALA A 503 30.27 -25.90 -5.77
CA ALA A 503 30.58 -25.30 -7.07
C ALA A 503 29.53 -24.25 -7.47
N LYS A 504 28.25 -24.45 -7.15
CA LYS A 504 27.19 -23.44 -7.34
C LYS A 504 27.42 -22.20 -6.48
N ILE A 505 27.64 -22.39 -5.18
CA ILE A 505 27.91 -21.28 -4.25
C ILE A 505 29.14 -20.49 -4.71
N GLN A 506 30.20 -21.17 -5.15
CA GLN A 506 31.40 -20.48 -5.64
C GLN A 506 31.11 -19.63 -6.89
N ARG A 507 30.34 -20.15 -7.85
CA ARG A 507 29.89 -19.37 -9.02
C ARG A 507 29.06 -18.15 -8.64
N TRP A 508 28.19 -18.27 -7.63
CA TRP A 508 27.43 -17.14 -7.11
C TRP A 508 28.33 -16.06 -6.51
N LEU A 509 29.33 -16.44 -5.71
CA LEU A 509 30.27 -15.50 -5.12
C LEU A 509 31.09 -14.77 -6.18
N GLU A 510 31.56 -15.48 -7.22
CA GLU A 510 32.27 -14.87 -8.34
C GLU A 510 31.40 -13.86 -9.09
N HIS A 511 30.12 -14.18 -9.31
CA HIS A 511 29.16 -13.25 -9.91
C HIS A 511 28.94 -11.99 -9.06
N LEU A 512 28.83 -12.14 -7.73
CA LEU A 512 28.72 -10.99 -6.82
C LEU A 512 29.99 -10.11 -6.87
N GLU A 513 31.17 -10.71 -6.98
CA GLU A 513 32.42 -9.96 -7.09
C GLU A 513 32.46 -9.15 -8.40
N GLN A 514 32.00 -9.74 -9.51
CA GLN A 514 31.88 -9.06 -10.80
C GLN A 514 30.89 -7.90 -10.77
N LYS A 515 29.73 -8.09 -10.12
CA LYS A 515 28.74 -7.02 -9.88
C LYS A 515 29.17 -5.97 -8.85
N LYS A 516 30.30 -6.19 -8.16
CA LYS A 516 30.86 -5.32 -7.10
C LYS A 516 30.00 -5.27 -5.82
N GLU A 517 29.26 -6.34 -5.54
CA GLU A 517 28.44 -6.51 -4.33
C GLU A 517 29.29 -6.93 -3.12
N TYR A 518 30.31 -6.13 -2.78
CA TYR A 518 31.33 -6.49 -1.80
C TYR A 518 30.78 -6.62 -0.36
N ILE A 519 29.80 -5.79 0.02
CA ILE A 519 29.15 -5.88 1.35
C ILE A 519 28.40 -7.21 1.49
N LEU A 520 27.66 -7.61 0.45
CA LEU A 520 26.94 -8.88 0.45
C LEU A 520 27.92 -10.06 0.50
N LEU A 521 29.02 -10.01 -0.26
CA LEU A 521 30.09 -11.01 -0.19
C LEU A 521 30.66 -11.17 1.22
N ILE A 522 31.01 -10.05 1.88
CA ILE A 522 31.51 -10.07 3.26
C ILE A 522 30.46 -10.66 4.21
N SER A 523 29.19 -10.27 4.04
CA SER A 523 28.08 -10.83 4.84
C SER A 523 27.95 -12.34 4.68
N ILE A 524 28.08 -12.85 3.44
CA ILE A 524 28.02 -14.29 3.17
C ILE A 524 29.20 -15.03 3.80
N TYR A 525 30.43 -14.53 3.65
CA TYR A 525 31.60 -15.16 4.26
C TYR A 525 31.51 -15.16 5.80
N LEU A 526 31.05 -14.06 6.39
CA LEU A 526 30.96 -13.92 7.85
C LEU A 526 29.84 -14.75 8.46
N ASN A 527 28.64 -14.73 7.87
CA ASN A 527 27.43 -15.29 8.48
C ASN A 527 27.08 -16.70 7.98
N HIS A 528 27.47 -17.08 6.76
CA HIS A 528 27.13 -18.39 6.18
C HIS A 528 28.32 -19.35 6.13
N GLN A 529 29.47 -18.91 5.59
CA GLN A 529 30.67 -19.76 5.54
C GLN A 529 31.49 -19.74 6.83
N VAL A 530 31.29 -18.72 7.67
CA VAL A 530 32.07 -18.47 8.90
C VAL A 530 33.57 -18.42 8.60
N ASP A 531 33.93 -17.82 7.46
CA ASP A 531 35.32 -17.67 6.98
C ASP A 531 35.76 -16.21 7.12
N ILE A 532 36.31 -15.91 8.30
CA ILE A 532 36.70 -14.55 8.69
C ILE A 532 37.85 -14.03 7.80
N ASP A 533 38.81 -14.90 7.44
CA ASP A 533 39.95 -14.51 6.61
C ASP A 533 39.54 -14.12 5.20
N LYS A 534 38.60 -14.85 4.58
CA LYS A 534 38.05 -14.45 3.27
C LYS A 534 37.24 -13.16 3.37
N ALA A 535 36.39 -13.02 4.39
CA ALA A 535 35.65 -11.78 4.63
C ALA A 535 36.59 -10.57 4.77
N TRP A 536 37.68 -10.73 5.53
CA TRP A 536 38.72 -9.73 5.70
C TRP A 536 39.48 -9.43 4.40
N SER A 537 39.83 -10.45 3.62
CA SER A 537 40.53 -10.30 2.34
C SER A 537 39.71 -9.46 1.35
N VAL A 538 38.40 -9.74 1.23
CA VAL A 538 37.49 -8.95 0.37
C VAL A 538 37.43 -7.50 0.83
N PHE A 539 37.29 -7.28 2.15
CA PHE A 539 37.31 -5.93 2.71
C PHE A 539 38.61 -5.20 2.37
N VAL A 540 39.79 -5.77 2.68
CA VAL A 540 41.08 -5.12 2.44
C VAL A 540 41.29 -4.79 0.96
N LYS A 541 40.91 -5.70 0.06
CA LYS A 541 41.03 -5.53 -1.40
C LYS A 541 40.15 -4.39 -1.92
N HIS A 542 38.97 -4.19 -1.33
CA HIS A 542 37.96 -3.25 -1.84
C HIS A 542 37.61 -2.09 -0.89
N LYS A 543 38.35 -1.92 0.22
CA LYS A 543 38.08 -0.93 1.29
C LYS A 543 37.86 0.50 0.80
N ALA A 544 38.50 0.91 -0.30
CA ALA A 544 38.33 2.25 -0.87
C ALA A 544 36.94 2.50 -1.48
N ARG A 545 36.19 1.43 -1.76
CA ARG A 545 34.84 1.48 -2.34
C ARG A 545 33.74 1.14 -1.33
N ILE A 546 34.12 0.76 -0.11
CA ILE A 546 33.20 0.29 0.91
C ILE A 546 33.09 1.35 2.01
N GLN A 547 31.86 1.72 2.39
CA GLN A 547 31.65 2.61 3.52
C GLN A 547 31.90 1.85 4.82
N VAL A 548 32.79 2.36 5.66
CA VAL A 548 33.25 1.66 6.87
C VAL A 548 32.23 1.67 8.00
N ASP A 549 31.26 2.57 7.94
CA ASP A 549 30.16 2.69 8.91
C ASP A 549 29.03 1.66 8.65
N GLU A 550 29.21 0.76 7.68
CA GLU A 550 28.28 -0.34 7.37
C GLU A 550 28.26 -1.37 8.51
N PRO A 551 27.09 -1.82 8.96
CA PRO A 551 27.04 -2.61 10.18
C PRO A 551 27.64 -4.02 10.06
N VAL A 552 27.66 -4.59 8.85
CA VAL A 552 28.39 -5.85 8.54
C VAL A 552 29.90 -5.71 8.83
N LEU A 553 30.49 -4.54 8.53
CA LEU A 553 31.91 -4.30 8.80
C LEU A 553 32.19 -4.13 10.29
N ILE A 554 31.24 -3.60 11.05
CA ILE A 554 31.36 -3.50 12.51
C ILE A 554 31.44 -4.89 13.11
N LYS A 555 30.57 -5.80 12.67
CA LYS A 555 30.61 -7.21 13.07
C LYS A 555 31.94 -7.85 12.69
N LEU A 556 32.38 -7.68 11.43
CA LEU A 556 33.69 -8.17 10.98
C LEU A 556 34.84 -7.66 11.85
N PHE A 557 34.88 -6.37 12.17
CA PHE A 557 35.93 -5.78 13.00
C PHE A 557 35.89 -6.28 14.43
N LYS A 558 34.70 -6.49 15.02
CA LYS A 558 34.55 -7.10 16.34
C LYS A 558 35.11 -8.52 16.35
N THR A 559 34.72 -9.35 15.38
CA THR A 559 35.23 -10.72 15.26
C THR A 559 36.75 -10.74 15.03
N MET A 560 37.27 -9.86 14.17
CA MET A 560 38.72 -9.73 13.92
C MET A 560 39.49 -9.26 15.16
N LYS A 561 38.88 -8.47 16.05
CA LYS A 561 39.51 -7.99 17.29
C LYS A 561 39.74 -9.14 18.27
N GLU A 562 38.88 -10.15 18.25
CA GLU A 562 39.00 -11.35 19.08
C GLU A 562 39.98 -12.37 18.46
N ASP A 563 39.97 -12.54 17.14
CA ASP A 563 40.77 -13.55 16.43
C ASP A 563 42.20 -13.08 16.06
N ALA A 564 42.33 -11.92 15.44
CA ALA A 564 43.59 -11.40 14.89
C ALA A 564 43.68 -9.85 15.00
N PRO A 565 43.79 -9.32 16.24
CA PRO A 565 43.74 -7.88 16.48
C PRO A 565 44.82 -7.10 15.70
N GLU A 566 46.01 -7.67 15.47
CA GLU A 566 47.11 -7.03 14.76
C GLU A 566 46.77 -6.62 13.33
N LYS A 567 45.85 -7.34 12.66
CA LYS A 567 45.39 -7.00 11.30
C LYS A 567 44.57 -5.70 11.26
N LEU A 568 43.93 -5.30 12.37
CA LEU A 568 43.11 -4.08 12.47
C LEU A 568 43.93 -2.80 12.63
N ILE A 569 45.15 -2.89 13.15
CA ILE A 569 46.06 -1.77 13.38
C ILE A 569 46.21 -0.83 12.16
N PRO A 570 46.63 -1.32 10.98
CA PRO A 570 46.82 -0.45 9.81
C PRO A 570 45.51 0.19 9.35
N VAL A 571 44.39 -0.51 9.50
CA VAL A 571 43.06 -0.04 9.09
C VAL A 571 42.57 1.08 10.01
N TYR A 572 42.61 0.89 11.33
CA TYR A 572 42.18 1.92 12.29
C TYR A 572 43.05 3.18 12.21
N ARG A 573 44.36 3.01 11.99
CA ARG A 573 45.28 4.13 11.76
C ARG A 573 44.88 4.94 10.52
N GLU A 574 44.60 4.28 9.40
CA GLU A 574 44.17 4.92 8.17
C GLU A 574 42.83 5.65 8.35
N LEU A 575 41.85 5.02 9.00
CA LEU A 575 40.53 5.61 9.25
C LEU A 575 40.61 6.85 10.14
N ALA A 576 41.45 6.82 11.18
CA ALA A 576 41.70 7.97 12.03
C ALA A 576 42.28 9.13 11.22
N LEU A 577 43.33 8.90 10.43
CA LEU A 577 43.98 9.92 9.61
C LEU A 577 43.05 10.51 8.54
N ASN A 578 42.29 9.67 7.84
CA ASN A 578 41.33 10.11 6.83
C ASN A 578 40.25 11.01 7.45
N ASN A 579 39.71 10.63 8.61
CA ASN A 579 38.72 11.46 9.31
C ASN A 579 39.31 12.78 9.85
N ILE A 580 40.58 12.80 10.29
CA ILE A 580 41.27 14.05 10.65
C ILE A 580 41.40 14.98 9.43
N SER A 581 41.65 14.42 8.25
CA SER A 581 41.83 15.20 7.02
C SER A 581 40.54 15.90 6.54
N ASN A 582 39.36 15.39 6.91
CA ASN A 582 38.05 15.93 6.51
C ASN A 582 37.66 17.26 7.22
N LYS A 583 38.47 17.73 8.18
CA LYS A 583 38.40 19.08 8.80
C LYS A 583 37.02 19.56 9.24
N ASN A 584 36.18 18.66 9.74
CA ASN A 584 34.88 19.00 10.33
C ASN A 584 34.70 18.29 11.68
N ARG A 585 33.87 18.87 12.55
CA ARG A 585 33.70 18.39 13.93
C ARG A 585 33.17 16.94 14.00
N PRO A 586 32.15 16.52 13.21
CA PRO A 586 31.73 15.12 13.19
C PRO A 586 32.84 14.14 12.77
N ALA A 587 33.69 14.52 11.81
CA ALA A 587 34.83 13.70 11.40
C ALA A 587 35.90 13.61 12.48
N TYR A 588 36.17 14.69 13.23
CA TYR A 588 37.07 14.64 14.37
C TYR A 588 36.58 13.72 15.50
N ALA A 589 35.28 13.71 15.79
CA ALA A 589 34.70 12.75 16.73
C ALA A 589 34.89 11.30 16.27
N ARG A 590 34.66 11.01 14.97
CA ARG A 590 34.95 9.69 14.38
C ARG A 590 36.44 9.33 14.45
N ALA A 591 37.33 10.29 14.18
CA ALA A 591 38.78 10.07 14.29
C ALA A 591 39.20 9.70 15.71
N ALA A 592 38.76 10.46 16.72
CA ALA A 592 39.05 10.17 18.12
C ALA A 592 38.55 8.77 18.54
N ARG A 593 37.40 8.33 18.00
CA ARG A 593 36.93 6.97 18.21
C ARG A 593 37.82 5.90 17.57
N TRP A 594 38.20 6.06 16.30
CA TRP A 594 39.13 5.11 15.67
C TRP A 594 40.49 5.07 16.36
N MET A 595 40.95 6.19 16.91
CA MET A 595 42.14 6.24 17.76
C MET A 595 41.96 5.45 19.06
N LYS A 596 40.78 5.52 19.70
CA LYS A 596 40.47 4.72 20.89
C LYS A 596 40.47 3.22 20.58
N GLU A 597 39.86 2.80 19.47
CA GLU A 597 39.89 1.40 19.03
C GLU A 597 41.31 0.94 18.66
N LEU A 598 42.10 1.81 18.02
CA LEU A 598 43.52 1.56 17.74
C LEU A 598 44.31 1.31 19.04
N ARG A 599 44.15 2.17 20.05
CA ARG A 599 44.81 1.99 21.36
C ARG A 599 44.50 0.61 21.96
N GLU A 600 43.22 0.23 21.91
CA GLU A 600 42.77 -1.03 22.49
C GLU A 600 43.32 -2.24 21.74
N VAL A 601 43.30 -2.21 20.41
CA VAL A 601 43.91 -3.27 19.60
C VAL A 601 45.43 -3.36 19.82
N CYS A 602 46.14 -2.23 19.90
CA CYS A 602 47.57 -2.21 20.20
C CYS A 602 47.88 -2.86 21.54
N ARG A 603 47.04 -2.62 22.56
CA ARG A 603 47.15 -3.24 23.88
C ARG A 603 46.94 -4.76 23.81
N LEU A 604 45.93 -5.20 23.07
CA LEU A 604 45.63 -6.63 22.88
C LEU A 604 46.74 -7.37 22.12
N SER A 605 47.38 -6.73 21.15
CA SER A 605 48.48 -7.31 20.36
C SER A 605 49.88 -7.10 20.95
N GLY A 606 50.02 -6.49 22.14
CA GLY A 606 51.32 -6.20 22.77
C GLY A 606 52.16 -5.11 22.07
N ASN A 607 51.55 -4.29 21.22
CA ASN A 607 52.19 -3.24 20.40
C ASN A 607 51.97 -1.82 20.96
N GLU A 608 52.10 -1.64 22.28
CA GLU A 608 51.83 -0.36 22.94
C GLU A 608 52.79 0.77 22.52
N GLU A 609 54.02 0.43 22.14
CA GLU A 609 55.00 1.38 21.63
C GLU A 609 54.51 2.08 20.35
N MET A 610 53.84 1.33 19.47
CA MET A 610 53.31 1.86 18.21
C MET A 610 52.12 2.81 18.46
N TRP A 611 51.25 2.49 19.41
CA TRP A 611 50.22 3.44 19.88
C TRP A 611 50.86 4.73 20.40
N THR A 612 51.87 4.61 21.26
CA THR A 612 52.55 5.78 21.87
C THR A 612 53.20 6.67 20.80
N ALA A 613 53.87 6.06 19.82
CA ALA A 613 54.46 6.79 18.70
C ALA A 613 53.41 7.46 17.81
N PHE A 614 52.32 6.75 17.48
CA PHE A 614 51.22 7.30 16.69
C PHE A 614 50.51 8.45 17.40
N HIS A 615 50.16 8.27 18.67
CA HIS A 615 49.52 9.28 19.50
C HIS A 615 50.38 10.54 19.61
N SER A 616 51.67 10.40 19.96
CA SER A 616 52.62 11.53 20.05
C SER A 616 52.73 12.30 18.73
N LYS A 617 52.74 11.58 17.59
CA LYS A 617 52.72 12.19 16.27
C LYS A 617 51.46 13.04 16.05
N ILE A 618 50.27 12.49 16.31
CA ILE A 618 48.99 13.21 16.13
C ILE A 618 48.93 14.45 17.04
N MET A 619 49.33 14.31 18.30
CA MET A 619 49.32 15.41 19.28
C MET A 619 50.28 16.55 18.89
N THR A 620 51.39 16.23 18.25
CA THR A 620 52.38 17.21 17.77
C THR A 620 51.94 17.87 16.46
N GLU A 621 51.54 17.08 15.47
CA GLU A 621 51.22 17.52 14.11
C GLU A 621 49.92 18.32 14.04
N TYR A 622 48.90 17.90 14.79
CA TYR A 622 47.57 18.53 14.77
C TYR A 622 47.30 19.39 16.00
N ARG A 623 48.33 19.78 16.78
CA ARG A 623 48.21 20.57 18.03
C ARG A 623 47.29 21.80 17.93
N ARG A 624 47.24 22.43 16.75
CA ARG A 624 46.46 23.65 16.49
C ARG A 624 44.96 23.37 16.23
N PHE A 625 44.57 22.12 16.01
CA PHE A 625 43.20 21.73 15.69
C PHE A 625 42.40 21.59 16.99
N ARG A 626 41.96 22.72 17.56
CA ARG A 626 41.31 22.78 18.88
C ARG A 626 40.11 21.84 19.00
N ALA A 627 39.26 21.78 17.98
CA ALA A 627 38.10 20.89 17.95
C ALA A 627 38.50 19.41 18.02
N LEU A 628 39.52 18.98 17.26
CA LEU A 628 40.04 17.61 17.33
C LEU A 628 40.61 17.28 18.71
N MET A 629 41.37 18.21 19.31
CA MET A 629 41.95 18.02 20.64
C MET A 629 40.87 17.89 21.73
N GLU A 630 39.73 18.56 21.55
CA GLU A 630 38.58 18.40 22.43
C GLU A 630 37.96 17.01 22.29
N GLU A 631 37.69 16.55 21.06
CA GLU A 631 37.13 15.21 20.81
C GLU A 631 38.04 14.08 21.32
N ILE A 632 39.36 14.21 21.19
CA ILE A 632 40.36 13.27 21.74
C ILE A 632 40.29 13.22 23.27
N ARG A 633 40.18 14.39 23.93
CA ARG A 633 40.01 14.48 25.39
C ARG A 633 38.69 13.85 25.83
N THR A 634 37.59 14.16 25.15
CA THR A 634 36.27 13.58 25.40
C THR A 634 36.27 12.06 25.24
N ALA A 635 37.03 11.52 24.28
CA ALA A 635 37.17 10.08 24.07
C ALA A 635 38.02 9.35 25.13
N GLY A 636 38.63 10.08 26.09
CA GLY A 636 39.44 9.52 27.17
C GLY A 636 40.83 9.04 26.73
N ILE A 637 41.35 9.62 25.65
CA ILE A 637 42.65 9.27 25.03
C ILE A 637 43.57 10.49 24.87
N GLY A 638 43.28 11.60 25.58
CA GLY A 638 44.02 12.86 25.49
C GLY A 638 45.25 12.98 26.39
#